data_AF-A0AA46Q2P4-F1
#
_entry.id   AF-A0AA46Q2P4-F1
#
_cell.length_a   1.000
_cell.length_b   1.000
_cell.length_c   1.000
_cell.angle_alpha   90.00
_cell.angle_beta   90.00
_cell.angle_gamma   90.00
#
_symmetry.space_group_name_H-M   'P 1'
#
loop_
_entity.id
_entity.type
_entity.pdbx_description
1 polymer ?
#
loop_
_entity_poly.entity_id
_entity_poly.type
_entity_poly.pdbx_seq_one_letter_code
_entity_poly.pdbx_strand_id
1 'polypeptide(L)'
;MNKLLKINYSLIIGTVMVSGLLFFSIFGPILAPHSLTSVLETQYTNGKVLAPPLEPFESSSYPLGTDKWGYDILSMILYGLRYTVFIAAAVTVIKMAFGTIIGLYAGTLKRTPGWLIAFENAWSYVPLFLILYFFLAPISFNSNLKQNVLIVYFIVIASVISIPSIVSSVRLKTAQLYKSVYIEAAKALGAGKHRLIWKHIFPQLKETFLVMFILEIVYVIALMGQLALLNIFVGGTIMRYDPIIYLSATKELAGLVGQARLNIYGNTHILIAPLAVLLLATVSFSLLANGLKNRFQSNYQRTPWIKTGHEPLIQPSRKQYGRKKKFWSFSGPKAGFAALVVAFAGAGVYVVAAKDSNTGVQSGSKADYNIDLELNGEGYFTAKANIQMKNQSDNDWNELVFYFIPNVFKEGHSFDSVEGSSEAEIEKVTVNGQKASFKLDGDALTINLKPEMKDKSRHKVEIQYGFTVPERGIRFSKAGTNYYLAQWYPMAAVYQKGKWNKEPYMEGLETFHTGFSDFKVSYKLPEGYSLASTAEIDPEKGKSEGTVKAKKVRDFFIAVMKDMKVYETEAQDGVKVRLFSKGNHDKNPEASLTLAKKALSFYQNNIGDYPHEQLDIVLDEGQFMEYPGIVTINPYIDDKRFYDISIVHEIAHQYFYGAVANDPYNNAWIDEGITEFATSMYFYAGQNQAERQAFGISHYRMEAIEEAGLGRQYSNVPVNEVKHTGYIYGQPALEILQMIQEKYTLKGESPKEVGMQFLSDYYQKFRYKEVDTKEFISFTKDYFSVPTGYFNNWIDTSKLNS
;
A
#
# COMPACT_ATOMS: atom_id res chain seq x y z
N MET A 1 -44.03 12.94 34.45
CA MET A 1 -42.66 13.44 34.22
C MET A 1 -42.00 12.61 33.10
N ASN A 2 -41.84 13.19 31.91
CA ASN A 2 -41.53 12.48 30.66
C ASN A 2 -40.23 11.64 30.72
N LYS A 3 -40.30 10.37 30.27
CA LYS A 3 -39.17 9.44 30.14
C LYS A 3 -37.99 10.00 29.32
N LEU A 4 -38.25 10.96 28.43
CA LEU A 4 -37.25 11.62 27.57
C LEU A 4 -36.22 12.46 28.36
N LEU A 5 -36.56 12.97 29.56
CA LEU A 5 -35.64 13.80 30.37
C LEU A 5 -34.60 13.00 31.19
N LYS A 6 -34.60 11.65 31.13
CA LYS A 6 -33.62 10.80 31.84
C LYS A 6 -32.40 10.42 30.99
N ILE A 7 -32.41 10.68 29.69
CA ILE A 7 -31.35 10.28 28.75
C ILE A 7 -30.34 11.42 28.59
N ASN A 8 -29.06 11.13 28.80
CA ASN A 8 -27.99 12.09 28.63
C ASN A 8 -27.59 12.16 27.14
N TYR A 9 -28.36 12.92 26.36
CA TYR A 9 -28.15 13.07 24.92
C TYR A 9 -26.77 13.62 24.57
N SER A 10 -26.25 14.58 25.35
CA SER A 10 -24.90 15.11 25.17
C SER A 10 -23.83 14.02 25.25
N LEU A 11 -23.97 13.07 26.18
CA LEU A 11 -23.04 11.95 26.30
C LEU A 11 -23.14 10.99 25.11
N ILE A 12 -24.35 10.66 24.66
CA ILE A 12 -24.56 9.72 23.54
C ILE A 12 -24.05 10.33 22.25
N ILE A 13 -24.54 11.54 21.90
CA ILE A 13 -24.17 12.26 20.68
C ILE A 13 -22.65 12.54 20.69
N GLY A 14 -22.12 13.05 21.80
CA GLY A 14 -20.68 13.31 21.94
C GLY A 14 -19.83 12.04 21.80
N THR A 15 -20.27 10.91 22.34
CA THR A 15 -19.54 9.64 22.18
C THR A 15 -19.55 9.19 20.72
N VAL A 16 -20.71 9.20 20.05
CA VAL A 16 -20.81 8.80 18.64
C VAL A 16 -19.97 9.70 17.74
N MET A 17 -20.04 11.02 17.91
CA MET A 17 -19.26 11.95 17.09
C MET A 17 -17.76 11.83 17.33
N VAL A 18 -17.31 11.71 18.60
CA VAL A 18 -15.88 11.50 18.90
C VAL A 18 -15.40 10.15 18.36
N SER A 19 -16.20 9.10 18.41
CA SER A 19 -15.87 7.81 17.79
C SER A 19 -15.74 7.92 16.28
N GLY A 20 -16.63 8.65 15.60
CA GLY A 20 -16.52 8.94 14.18
C GLY A 20 -15.26 9.75 13.84
N LEU A 21 -14.93 10.78 14.62
CA LEU A 21 -13.71 11.55 14.45
C LEU A 21 -12.46 10.69 14.61
N LEU A 22 -12.40 9.85 15.64
CA LEU A 22 -11.30 8.92 15.84
C LEU A 22 -11.19 7.92 14.69
N PHE A 23 -12.32 7.47 14.13
CA PHE A 23 -12.34 6.59 12.98
C PHE A 23 -11.69 7.25 11.76
N PHE A 24 -12.14 8.47 11.41
CA PHE A 24 -11.55 9.22 10.31
C PHE A 24 -10.12 9.70 10.61
N SER A 25 -9.73 9.92 11.87
CA SER A 25 -8.34 10.22 12.23
C SER A 25 -7.40 9.03 11.97
N ILE A 26 -7.89 7.80 12.10
CA ILE A 26 -7.07 6.59 11.88
C ILE A 26 -7.13 6.18 10.41
N PHE A 27 -8.33 6.07 9.85
CA PHE A 27 -8.57 5.51 8.52
C PHE A 27 -8.76 6.56 7.42
N GLY A 28 -8.79 7.85 7.77
CA GLY A 28 -8.97 8.96 6.82
C GLY A 28 -7.98 8.96 5.66
N PRO A 29 -6.66 8.82 5.89
CA PRO A 29 -5.68 8.71 4.80
C PRO A 29 -5.98 7.57 3.82
N ILE A 30 -6.55 6.46 4.30
CA ILE A 30 -6.93 5.33 3.45
C ILE A 30 -8.23 5.65 2.69
N LEU A 31 -9.18 6.32 3.33
CA LEU A 31 -10.45 6.73 2.72
C LEU A 31 -10.34 7.93 1.77
N ALA A 32 -9.21 8.63 1.78
CA ALA A 32 -8.98 9.79 0.93
C ALA A 32 -9.14 9.41 -0.56
N PRO A 33 -9.96 10.15 -1.34
CA PRO A 33 -10.14 9.89 -2.76
C PRO A 33 -8.84 10.06 -3.56
N HIS A 34 -8.04 11.04 -3.17
CA HIS A 34 -6.77 11.41 -3.80
C HIS A 34 -5.63 11.46 -2.80
N SER A 35 -4.40 11.29 -3.26
CA SER A 35 -3.20 11.56 -2.46
C SER A 35 -2.98 13.07 -2.24
N LEU A 36 -2.08 13.44 -1.33
CA LEU A 36 -1.74 14.85 -1.07
C LEU A 36 -0.89 15.52 -2.17
N THR A 37 -0.46 14.73 -3.14
CA THR A 37 0.36 15.09 -4.31
C THR A 37 -0.45 15.09 -5.60
N SER A 38 -1.61 14.43 -5.59
CA SER A 38 -2.56 14.45 -6.69
C SER A 38 -3.20 15.82 -6.82
N VAL A 39 -3.16 16.33 -8.04
CA VAL A 39 -3.67 17.64 -8.41
C VAL A 39 -4.58 17.46 -9.61
N LEU A 40 -5.77 18.06 -9.56
CA LEU A 40 -6.62 18.25 -10.72
C LEU A 40 -5.91 19.19 -11.70
N GLU A 41 -5.41 18.65 -12.80
CA GLU A 41 -4.93 19.44 -13.92
C GLU A 41 -6.12 19.85 -14.80
N THR A 42 -6.00 20.94 -15.55
CA THR A 42 -7.06 21.39 -16.45
C THR A 42 -7.31 20.33 -17.53
N GLN A 43 -8.52 19.78 -17.56
CA GLN A 43 -8.92 18.73 -18.49
C GLN A 43 -10.09 19.18 -19.36
N TYR A 44 -10.06 18.75 -20.62
CA TYR A 44 -11.17 18.89 -21.56
C TYR A 44 -11.86 17.54 -21.69
N THR A 45 -13.02 17.40 -21.06
CA THR A 45 -13.78 16.13 -21.08
C THR A 45 -15.20 16.42 -21.55
N ASN A 46 -15.64 15.76 -22.62
CA ASN A 46 -17.00 15.86 -23.18
C ASN A 46 -17.45 17.31 -23.45
N GLY A 47 -16.54 18.16 -23.95
CA GLY A 47 -16.83 19.58 -24.23
C GLY A 47 -16.92 20.49 -23.00
N LYS A 48 -16.68 19.97 -21.79
CA LYS A 48 -16.61 20.76 -20.53
C LYS A 48 -15.15 20.86 -20.08
N VAL A 49 -14.74 22.06 -19.70
CA VAL A 49 -13.44 22.30 -19.06
C VAL A 49 -13.59 22.06 -17.57
N LEU A 50 -12.85 21.09 -17.04
CA LEU A 50 -12.66 20.92 -15.60
C LEU A 50 -11.33 21.58 -15.24
N ALA A 51 -11.37 22.65 -14.46
CA ALA A 51 -10.19 23.39 -14.05
C ALA A 51 -10.29 23.75 -12.55
N PRO A 52 -9.17 23.77 -11.82
CA PRO A 52 -9.14 24.31 -10.47
C PRO A 52 -9.42 25.81 -10.42
N PRO A 53 -10.02 26.33 -9.33
CA PRO A 53 -10.64 25.57 -8.25
C PRO A 53 -12.02 25.05 -8.65
N LEU A 54 -12.27 23.77 -8.37
CA LEU A 54 -13.57 23.15 -8.56
C LEU A 54 -14.47 23.41 -7.34
N GLU A 55 -15.73 23.77 -7.56
CA GLU A 55 -16.71 23.97 -6.48
C GLU A 55 -17.20 22.61 -5.92
N PRO A 56 -17.69 22.56 -4.66
CA PRO A 56 -18.24 21.34 -4.07
C PRO A 56 -19.38 20.76 -4.92
N PHE A 57 -19.44 19.43 -4.99
CA PHE A 57 -20.46 18.67 -5.72
C PHE A 57 -20.50 18.83 -7.25
N GLU A 58 -19.55 19.56 -7.86
CA GLU A 58 -19.46 19.65 -9.34
C GLU A 58 -18.90 18.38 -9.99
N SER A 59 -18.08 17.61 -9.26
CA SER A 59 -17.54 16.32 -9.69
C SER A 59 -17.64 15.30 -8.57
N SER A 60 -18.06 14.08 -8.92
CA SER A 60 -18.06 12.94 -7.98
C SER A 60 -16.64 12.59 -7.50
N SER A 61 -15.62 12.90 -8.30
CA SER A 61 -14.21 12.66 -7.95
C SER A 61 -13.67 13.65 -6.93
N TYR A 62 -14.27 14.84 -6.80
CA TYR A 62 -13.86 15.89 -5.87
C TYR A 62 -15.07 16.39 -5.06
N PRO A 63 -15.58 15.59 -4.10
CA PRO A 63 -16.88 15.85 -3.47
C PRO A 63 -16.98 17.21 -2.77
N LEU A 64 -15.89 17.65 -2.14
CA LEU A 64 -15.80 18.96 -1.47
C LEU A 64 -15.11 20.03 -2.33
N GLY A 65 -14.90 19.74 -3.62
CA GLY A 65 -14.17 20.61 -4.54
C GLY A 65 -12.65 20.54 -4.36
N THR A 66 -11.95 21.38 -5.11
CA THR A 66 -10.49 21.51 -5.04
C THR A 66 -10.09 22.88 -4.54
N ASP A 67 -8.86 23.00 -4.04
CA ASP A 67 -8.25 24.30 -3.87
C ASP A 67 -7.86 24.93 -5.22
N LYS A 68 -7.33 26.15 -5.17
CA LYS A 68 -6.93 26.91 -6.37
C LYS A 68 -5.76 26.30 -7.14
N TRP A 69 -5.05 25.33 -6.55
CA TRP A 69 -3.97 24.61 -7.19
C TRP A 69 -4.41 23.23 -7.67
N GLY A 70 -5.64 22.80 -7.39
CA GLY A 70 -6.22 21.53 -7.81
C GLY A 70 -6.12 20.40 -6.79
N TYR A 71 -5.67 20.65 -5.55
CA TYR A 71 -5.66 19.62 -4.51
C TYR A 71 -7.08 19.36 -3.99
N ASP A 72 -7.43 18.08 -3.80
CA ASP A 72 -8.74 17.70 -3.25
C ASP A 72 -8.87 18.10 -1.78
N ILE A 73 -9.92 18.88 -1.48
CA ILE A 73 -10.15 19.40 -0.13
C ILE A 73 -10.54 18.27 0.83
N LEU A 74 -11.32 17.28 0.37
CA LEU A 74 -11.73 16.16 1.20
C LEU A 74 -10.53 15.30 1.62
N SER A 75 -9.64 14.97 0.69
CA SER A 75 -8.37 14.30 0.98
C SER A 75 -7.55 15.09 2.00
N MET A 76 -7.35 16.39 1.79
CA MET A 76 -6.59 17.22 2.74
C MET A 76 -7.18 17.17 4.16
N ILE A 77 -8.50 17.24 4.29
CA ILE A 77 -9.21 17.12 5.58
C ILE A 77 -8.98 15.75 6.22
N LEU A 78 -9.12 14.66 5.46
CA LEU A 78 -8.98 13.30 5.96
C LEU A 78 -7.55 12.99 6.42
N TYR A 79 -6.54 13.47 5.68
CA TYR A 79 -5.14 13.40 6.12
C TYR A 79 -4.86 14.29 7.33
N GLY A 80 -5.43 15.50 7.36
CA GLY A 80 -5.24 16.50 8.41
C GLY A 80 -5.85 16.15 9.76
N LEU A 81 -6.96 15.42 9.75
CA LEU A 81 -7.74 15.10 10.94
C LEU A 81 -6.93 14.32 11.98
N ARG A 82 -6.04 13.43 11.53
CA ARG A 82 -5.16 12.65 12.42
C ARG A 82 -4.23 13.54 13.23
N TYR A 83 -3.65 14.55 12.58
CA TYR A 83 -2.74 15.48 13.24
C TYR A 83 -3.50 16.37 14.21
N THR A 84 -4.69 16.85 13.84
CA THR A 84 -5.52 17.67 14.74
C THR A 84 -5.89 16.93 16.01
N VAL A 85 -6.38 15.69 15.91
CA VAL A 85 -6.86 14.92 17.06
C VAL A 85 -5.71 14.35 17.89
N PHE A 86 -4.72 13.69 17.26
CA PHE A 86 -3.67 13.01 18.02
C PHE A 86 -2.67 13.98 18.65
N ILE A 87 -2.38 15.12 18.01
CA ILE A 87 -1.47 16.11 18.60
C ILE A 87 -2.17 16.83 19.75
N ALA A 88 -3.46 17.18 19.62
CA ALA A 88 -4.23 17.73 20.73
C ALA A 88 -4.30 16.75 21.91
N ALA A 89 -4.48 15.45 21.64
CA ALA A 89 -4.44 14.42 22.67
C ALA A 89 -3.05 14.28 23.30
N ALA A 90 -1.97 14.23 22.52
CA ALA A 90 -0.60 14.08 23.00
C ALA A 90 -0.18 15.26 23.90
N VAL A 91 -0.44 16.49 23.46
CA VAL A 91 -0.20 17.70 24.26
C VAL A 91 -0.98 17.63 25.57
N THR A 92 -2.24 17.21 25.49
CA THR A 92 -3.10 17.10 26.67
C THR A 92 -2.63 16.04 27.66
N VAL A 93 -2.21 14.87 27.19
CA VAL A 93 -1.66 13.79 28.03
C VAL A 93 -0.44 14.29 28.80
N ILE A 94 0.53 14.90 28.12
CA ILE A 94 1.77 15.38 28.74
C ILE A 94 1.46 16.47 29.77
N LYS A 95 0.75 17.54 29.39
CA LYS A 95 0.47 18.64 30.32
C LYS A 95 -0.40 18.20 31.51
N MET A 96 -1.36 17.29 31.29
CA MET A 96 -2.18 16.74 32.37
C MET A 96 -1.38 15.85 33.31
N ALA A 97 -0.47 15.01 32.80
CA ALA A 97 0.35 14.14 33.62
C ALA A 97 1.22 14.96 34.59
N PHE A 98 2.02 15.89 34.07
CA PHE A 98 2.89 16.73 34.89
C PHE A 98 2.10 17.73 35.74
N GLY A 99 1.14 18.43 35.16
CA GLY A 99 0.34 19.43 35.86
C GLY A 99 -0.51 18.86 36.99
N THR A 100 -1.05 17.64 36.81
CA THR A 100 -1.82 16.97 37.86
C THR A 100 -0.93 16.55 39.02
N ILE A 101 0.23 15.94 38.74
CA ILE A 101 1.17 15.54 39.79
C ILE A 101 1.60 16.77 40.60
N ILE A 102 2.10 17.82 39.94
CA ILE A 102 2.58 19.04 40.60
C ILE A 102 1.42 19.71 41.38
N GLY A 103 0.25 19.84 40.76
CA GLY A 103 -0.92 20.47 41.37
C GLY A 103 -1.44 19.73 42.61
N LEU A 104 -1.44 18.39 42.60
CA LEU A 104 -1.83 17.58 43.76
C LEU A 104 -0.91 17.85 44.95
N TYR A 105 0.41 17.86 44.74
CA TYR A 105 1.36 18.15 45.82
C TYR A 105 1.25 19.60 46.30
N ALA A 106 1.22 20.55 45.37
CA ALA A 106 1.11 21.97 45.69
C ALA A 106 -0.18 22.31 46.46
N GLY A 107 -1.26 21.59 46.20
CA GLY A 107 -2.56 21.78 46.88
C GLY A 107 -2.59 21.28 48.33
N THR A 108 -1.62 20.47 48.76
CA THR A 108 -1.51 20.00 50.16
C THR A 108 -0.66 20.91 51.06
N LEU A 109 -0.09 21.98 50.50
CA LEU A 109 0.71 22.95 51.24
C LEU A 109 -0.18 23.72 52.24
N LYS A 110 0.28 23.84 53.50
CA LYS A 110 -0.42 24.62 54.54
C LYS A 110 -0.63 26.07 54.12
N ARG A 111 0.37 26.66 53.44
CA ARG A 111 0.33 27.99 52.85
C ARG A 111 1.01 27.93 51.49
N THR A 112 0.28 28.31 50.45
CA THR A 112 0.85 28.43 49.10
C THR A 112 1.77 29.66 49.06
N PRO A 113 3.01 29.56 48.53
CA PRO A 113 3.89 30.72 48.41
C PRO A 113 3.26 31.83 47.58
N GLY A 114 3.39 33.10 48.03
CA GLY A 114 2.79 34.25 47.34
C GLY A 114 3.30 34.43 45.91
N TRP A 115 4.58 34.16 45.67
CA TRP A 115 5.19 34.21 44.34
C TRP A 115 4.58 33.19 43.37
N LEU A 116 4.19 32.02 43.85
CA LEU A 116 3.57 30.97 43.01
C LEU A 116 2.16 31.42 42.59
N ILE A 117 1.40 32.02 43.51
CA ILE A 117 0.08 32.60 43.20
C ILE A 117 0.22 33.76 42.21
N ALA A 118 1.21 34.64 42.42
CA ALA A 118 1.48 35.75 41.51
C ALA A 118 1.85 35.25 40.09
N PHE A 119 2.70 34.23 40.00
CA PHE A 119 3.05 33.59 38.73
C PHE A 119 1.86 32.94 38.03
N GLU A 120 1.07 32.12 38.74
CA GLU A 120 -0.12 31.48 38.18
C GLU A 120 -1.13 32.51 37.66
N ASN A 121 -1.37 33.59 38.43
CA ASN A 121 -2.26 34.67 38.03
C ASN A 121 -1.72 35.39 36.79
N ALA A 122 -0.44 35.78 36.78
CA ALA A 122 0.19 36.42 35.64
C ALA A 122 0.09 35.55 34.38
N TRP A 123 0.35 34.24 34.51
CA TRP A 123 0.26 33.28 33.41
C TRP A 123 -1.15 33.14 32.84
N SER A 124 -2.18 33.25 33.70
CA SER A 124 -3.58 33.14 33.28
C SER A 124 -4.09 34.34 32.47
N TYR A 125 -3.44 35.51 32.62
CA TYR A 125 -3.82 36.72 31.88
C TYR A 125 -3.19 36.80 30.49
N VAL A 126 -2.03 36.17 30.29
CA VAL A 126 -1.34 36.20 28.99
C VAL A 126 -1.98 35.19 28.04
N PRO A 127 -2.41 35.60 26.83
CA PRO A 127 -2.88 34.65 25.82
C PRO A 127 -1.78 33.65 25.44
N LEU A 128 -1.97 32.36 25.74
CA LEU A 128 -0.92 31.33 25.58
C LEU A 128 -0.40 31.20 24.14
N PHE A 129 -1.24 31.47 23.13
CA PHE A 129 -0.82 31.41 21.73
C PHE A 129 0.28 32.44 21.40
N LEU A 130 0.33 33.59 22.09
CA LEU A 130 1.39 34.59 21.91
C LEU A 130 2.73 34.08 22.43
N ILE A 131 2.74 33.45 23.60
CA ILE A 131 3.95 32.84 24.15
C ILE A 131 4.43 31.75 23.19
N LEU A 132 3.51 30.88 22.76
CA LEU A 132 3.83 29.81 21.82
C LEU A 132 4.38 30.30 20.50
N TYR A 133 3.84 31.40 19.95
CA TYR A 133 4.36 32.03 18.76
C TYR A 133 5.85 32.37 18.90
N PHE A 134 6.28 32.99 19.99
CA PHE A 134 7.69 33.36 20.18
C PHE A 134 8.64 32.16 20.26
N PHE A 135 8.19 31.02 20.80
CA PHE A 135 9.01 29.81 20.86
C PHE A 135 8.99 29.00 19.55
N LEU A 136 7.89 29.05 18.80
CA LEU A 136 7.71 28.23 17.59
C LEU A 136 8.13 28.96 16.31
N ALA A 137 7.97 30.28 16.22
CA ALA A 137 8.28 31.05 15.01
C ALA A 137 9.72 30.86 14.50
N PRO A 138 10.77 30.86 15.34
CA PRO A 138 12.16 30.72 14.88
C PRO A 138 12.46 29.38 14.17
N ILE A 139 11.66 28.34 14.44
CA ILE A 139 11.88 26.99 13.92
C ILE A 139 10.82 26.52 12.92
N SER A 140 9.72 27.28 12.76
CA SER A 140 8.54 26.82 12.02
C SER A 140 8.60 27.15 10.53
N PHE A 141 9.13 28.32 10.13
CA PHE A 141 9.14 28.77 8.73
C PHE A 141 10.30 28.19 7.93
N ASN A 142 10.01 27.48 6.83
CA ASN A 142 10.99 26.90 5.90
C ASN A 142 12.17 26.19 6.60
N SER A 143 11.85 25.43 7.62
CA SER A 143 12.85 24.71 8.42
C SER A 143 13.51 23.59 7.62
N ASN A 144 14.82 23.41 7.79
CA ASN A 144 15.56 22.26 7.26
C ASN A 144 15.29 20.97 8.05
N LEU A 145 14.55 21.05 9.15
CA LEU A 145 14.20 19.90 9.97
C LEU A 145 13.08 19.08 9.31
N LYS A 146 13.18 17.75 9.44
CA LYS A 146 12.12 16.84 9.00
C LYS A 146 10.81 17.14 9.75
N GLN A 147 9.69 17.00 9.05
CA GLN A 147 8.34 17.30 9.55
C GLN A 147 8.00 16.59 10.87
N ASN A 148 8.43 15.34 11.04
CA ASN A 148 8.24 14.57 12.27
C ASN A 148 8.92 15.21 13.49
N VAL A 149 10.11 15.79 13.32
CA VAL A 149 10.84 16.50 14.39
C VAL A 149 10.09 17.77 14.79
N LEU A 150 9.59 18.52 13.81
CA LEU A 150 8.81 19.74 14.07
C LEU A 150 7.50 19.46 14.81
N ILE A 151 6.83 18.34 14.51
CA ILE A 151 5.66 17.87 15.26
C ILE A 151 6.04 17.62 16.73
N VAL A 152 7.16 16.94 16.99
CA VAL A 152 7.63 16.67 18.35
C VAL A 152 7.93 17.96 19.10
N TYR A 153 8.61 18.93 18.47
CA TYR A 153 8.85 20.24 19.09
C TYR A 153 7.56 20.97 19.41
N PHE A 154 6.58 20.98 18.49
CA PHE A 154 5.27 21.55 18.76
C PHE A 154 4.63 20.90 20.00
N ILE A 155 4.60 19.56 20.07
CA ILE A 155 4.02 18.82 21.20
C ILE A 155 4.70 19.20 22.52
N VAL A 156 6.04 19.18 22.56
CA VAL A 156 6.81 19.44 23.77
C VAL A 156 6.62 20.89 24.24
N ILE A 157 6.80 21.86 23.35
CA ILE A 157 6.71 23.29 23.66
C ILE A 157 5.28 23.65 24.10
N ALA A 158 4.26 23.22 23.36
CA ALA A 158 2.85 23.44 23.70
C ALA A 158 2.47 22.81 25.05
N SER A 159 2.99 21.62 25.34
CA SER A 159 2.75 20.94 26.62
C SER A 159 3.36 21.72 27.78
N VAL A 160 4.65 22.03 27.70
CA VAL A 160 5.41 22.67 28.80
C VAL A 160 4.83 24.04 29.14
N ILE A 161 4.54 24.87 28.14
CA ILE A 161 3.95 26.21 28.31
C ILE A 161 2.54 26.14 28.92
N SER A 162 1.81 25.04 28.72
CA SER A 162 0.45 24.87 29.24
C SER A 162 0.39 24.27 30.66
N ILE A 163 1.48 23.71 31.20
CA ILE A 163 1.51 23.05 32.52
C ILE A 163 1.01 23.98 33.66
N PRO A 164 1.42 25.26 33.77
CA PRO A 164 1.02 26.11 34.89
C PRO A 164 -0.49 26.27 35.07
N SER A 165 -1.24 26.34 33.96
CA SER A 165 -2.72 26.44 33.99
C SER A 165 -3.36 25.20 34.64
N ILE A 166 -2.84 24.01 34.30
CA ILE A 166 -3.29 22.75 34.90
C ILE A 166 -2.88 22.68 36.37
N VAL A 167 -1.64 23.05 36.71
CA VAL A 167 -1.17 23.10 38.10
C VAL A 167 -2.11 23.94 38.96
N SER A 168 -2.44 25.15 38.50
CA SER A 168 -3.36 26.04 39.22
C SER A 168 -4.74 25.41 39.42
N SER A 169 -5.33 24.86 38.35
CA SER A 169 -6.65 24.23 38.38
C SER A 169 -6.71 23.02 39.32
N VAL A 170 -5.69 22.15 39.28
CA VAL A 170 -5.61 20.95 40.14
C VAL A 170 -5.27 21.33 41.58
N ARG A 171 -4.38 22.31 41.79
CA ARG A 171 -4.00 22.82 43.12
C ARG A 171 -5.20 23.38 43.86
N LEU A 172 -6.02 24.21 43.20
CA LEU A 172 -7.21 24.81 43.82
C LEU A 172 -8.23 23.73 44.25
N LYS A 173 -8.52 22.76 43.37
CA LYS A 173 -9.41 21.62 43.70
C LYS A 173 -8.84 20.75 44.82
N THR A 174 -7.53 20.52 44.81
CA THR A 174 -6.85 19.72 45.84
C THR A 174 -6.86 20.44 47.18
N ALA A 175 -6.57 21.74 47.21
CA ALA A 175 -6.61 22.54 48.43
C ALA A 175 -8.01 22.59 49.05
N GLN A 176 -9.06 22.60 48.22
CA GLN A 176 -10.45 22.51 48.67
C GLN A 176 -10.72 21.14 49.33
N LEU A 177 -10.34 20.03 48.68
CA LEU A 177 -10.52 18.69 49.25
C LEU A 177 -9.64 18.43 50.48
N TYR A 178 -8.46 19.04 50.54
CA TYR A 178 -7.52 18.85 51.65
C TYR A 178 -8.03 19.42 53.00
N LYS A 179 -9.03 20.30 52.94
CA LYS A 179 -9.76 20.89 54.08
C LYS A 179 -11.04 20.11 54.46
N SER A 180 -11.30 18.97 53.84
CA SER A 180 -12.48 18.17 54.16
C SER A 180 -12.31 17.32 55.43
N VAL A 181 -13.41 17.11 56.15
CA VAL A 181 -13.44 16.38 57.45
C VAL A 181 -12.84 14.98 57.35
N TYR A 182 -13.07 14.25 56.24
CA TYR A 182 -12.52 12.90 56.07
C TYR A 182 -10.99 12.89 55.89
N ILE A 183 -10.42 13.96 55.33
CA ILE A 183 -8.96 14.13 55.26
C ILE A 183 -8.39 14.49 56.63
N GLU A 184 -9.07 15.30 57.42
CA GLU A 184 -8.68 15.61 58.81
C GLU A 184 -8.69 14.35 59.68
N ALA A 185 -9.73 13.52 59.59
CA ALA A 185 -9.79 12.23 60.27
C ALA A 185 -8.64 11.31 59.84
N ALA A 186 -8.34 11.24 58.53
CA ALA A 186 -7.22 10.43 58.04
C ALA A 186 -5.85 10.94 58.55
N LYS A 187 -5.67 12.27 58.68
CA LYS A 187 -4.47 12.86 59.28
C LYS A 187 -4.35 12.51 60.77
N ALA A 188 -5.45 12.57 61.52
CA ALA A 188 -5.49 12.19 62.94
C ALA A 188 -5.13 10.71 63.15
N LEU A 189 -5.49 9.84 62.21
CA LEU A 189 -5.11 8.43 62.17
C LEU A 189 -3.67 8.17 61.65
N GLY A 190 -2.85 9.21 61.47
CA GLY A 190 -1.44 9.09 61.09
C GLY A 190 -1.18 8.92 59.59
N ALA A 191 -2.12 9.27 58.69
CA ALA A 191 -1.88 9.17 57.25
C ALA A 191 -0.88 10.25 56.76
N GLY A 192 0.25 9.80 56.19
CA GLY A 192 1.23 10.68 55.54
C GLY A 192 0.75 11.29 54.21
N LYS A 193 1.43 12.36 53.76
CA LYS A 193 1.03 13.16 52.57
C LYS A 193 0.81 12.33 51.30
N HIS A 194 1.74 11.44 50.94
CA HIS A 194 1.61 10.59 49.75
C HIS A 194 0.39 9.67 49.82
N ARG A 195 0.08 9.12 51.01
CA ARG A 195 -1.10 8.29 51.24
C ARG A 195 -2.37 9.13 51.10
N LEU A 196 -2.41 10.33 51.65
CA LEU A 196 -3.53 11.26 51.49
C LEU A 196 -3.80 11.57 50.00
N ILE A 197 -2.74 11.90 49.24
CA ILE A 197 -2.87 12.24 47.82
C ILE A 197 -3.42 11.05 47.02
N TRP A 198 -2.74 9.90 47.02
CA TRP A 198 -3.07 8.82 46.09
C TRP A 198 -4.22 7.92 46.55
N LYS A 199 -4.46 7.81 47.87
CA LYS A 199 -5.53 6.95 48.40
C LYS A 199 -6.83 7.71 48.65
N HIS A 200 -6.78 9.03 48.89
CA HIS A 200 -7.96 9.81 49.26
C HIS A 200 -8.31 10.93 48.28
N ILE A 201 -7.34 11.73 47.82
CA ILE A 201 -7.62 12.92 46.99
C ILE A 201 -7.73 12.56 45.49
N PHE A 202 -6.72 11.92 44.92
CA PHE A 202 -6.70 11.54 43.50
C PHE A 202 -7.91 10.68 43.09
N PRO A 203 -8.30 9.64 43.85
CA PRO A 203 -9.47 8.83 43.50
C PRO A 203 -10.77 9.63 43.49
N GLN A 204 -10.87 10.69 44.29
CA GLN A 204 -12.01 11.60 44.32
C GLN A 204 -12.04 12.54 43.11
N LEU A 205 -10.87 12.91 42.59
CA LEU A 205 -10.73 13.81 41.44
C LEU A 205 -10.72 13.08 40.09
N LYS A 206 -10.61 11.74 40.03
CA LYS A 206 -10.52 10.98 38.77
C LYS A 206 -11.59 11.34 37.72
N GLU A 207 -12.83 11.55 38.16
CA GLU A 207 -13.96 11.92 37.29
C GLU A 207 -13.81 13.35 36.76
N THR A 208 -13.31 14.25 37.62
CA THR A 208 -12.99 15.63 37.24
C THR A 208 -11.81 15.65 36.28
N PHE A 209 -10.77 14.84 36.50
CA PHE A 209 -9.63 14.72 35.60
C PHE A 209 -10.04 14.20 34.22
N LEU A 210 -10.98 13.26 34.14
CA LEU A 210 -11.49 12.79 32.85
C LEU A 210 -12.22 13.89 32.07
N VAL A 211 -13.07 14.67 32.76
CA VAL A 211 -13.78 15.80 32.12
C VAL A 211 -12.78 16.89 31.71
N MET A 212 -11.82 17.23 32.59
CA MET A 212 -10.78 18.22 32.27
C MET A 212 -9.93 17.76 31.10
N PHE A 213 -9.53 16.50 31.04
CA PHE A 213 -8.78 15.95 29.91
C PHE A 213 -9.47 16.21 28.57
N ILE A 214 -10.79 15.99 28.47
CA ILE A 214 -11.52 16.20 27.22
C ILE A 214 -11.68 17.69 26.90
N LEU A 215 -11.91 18.54 27.91
CA LEU A 215 -11.95 19.99 27.70
C LEU A 215 -10.59 20.56 27.28
N GLU A 216 -9.50 20.00 27.79
CA GLU A 216 -8.15 20.40 27.41
C GLU A 216 -7.81 20.04 25.96
N ILE A 217 -8.38 18.95 25.41
CA ILE A 217 -8.29 18.66 23.98
C ILE A 217 -8.96 19.77 23.16
N VAL A 218 -10.17 20.20 23.55
CA VAL A 218 -10.87 21.31 22.89
C VAL A 218 -10.03 22.59 22.94
N TYR A 219 -9.42 22.87 24.10
CA TYR A 219 -8.55 24.02 24.27
C TYR A 219 -7.32 23.97 23.37
N VAL A 220 -6.65 22.81 23.24
CA VAL A 220 -5.49 22.68 22.35
C VAL A 220 -5.87 22.82 20.88
N ILE A 221 -7.03 22.30 20.46
CA ILE A 221 -7.53 22.50 19.09
C ILE A 221 -7.76 24.00 18.81
N ALA A 222 -8.37 24.71 19.76
CA ALA A 222 -8.58 26.15 19.63
C ALA A 222 -7.25 26.94 19.58
N LEU A 223 -6.28 26.55 20.41
CA LEU A 223 -4.94 27.12 20.44
C LEU A 223 -4.20 26.93 19.10
N MET A 224 -4.32 25.75 18.49
CA MET A 224 -3.80 25.49 17.14
C MET A 224 -4.44 26.43 16.12
N GLY A 225 -5.76 26.65 16.20
CA GLY A 225 -6.47 27.63 15.36
C GLY A 225 -5.95 29.06 15.53
N GLN A 226 -5.69 29.50 16.77
CA GLN A 226 -5.11 30.82 17.06
C GLN A 226 -3.69 30.97 16.48
N LEU A 227 -2.86 29.95 16.61
CA LEU A 227 -1.51 29.92 16.03
C LEU A 227 -1.54 29.91 14.50
N ALA A 228 -2.50 29.21 13.89
CA ALA A 228 -2.67 29.17 12.45
C ALA A 228 -3.01 30.55 11.85
N LEU A 229 -3.70 31.42 12.60
CA LEU A 229 -3.90 32.83 12.21
C LEU A 229 -2.59 33.63 12.15
N LEU A 230 -1.58 33.22 12.91
CA LEU A 230 -0.22 33.79 12.88
C LEU A 230 0.73 33.02 11.93
N ASN A 231 0.19 32.15 11.06
CA ASN A 231 0.94 31.29 10.14
C ASN A 231 1.90 30.31 10.84
N ILE A 232 1.64 29.95 12.10
CA ILE A 232 2.36 28.87 12.78
C ILE A 232 1.53 27.61 12.68
N PHE A 233 2.03 26.64 11.92
CA PHE A 233 1.36 25.37 11.69
C PHE A 233 2.10 24.21 12.35
N VAL A 234 1.35 23.16 12.62
CA VAL A 234 1.91 21.95 13.21
C VAL A 234 2.74 21.22 12.17
N GLY A 235 3.97 20.85 12.55
CA GLY A 235 4.95 20.23 11.65
C GLY A 235 5.61 21.20 10.67
N GLY A 236 5.43 22.52 10.84
CA GLY A 236 6.14 23.54 10.07
C GLY A 236 5.27 24.26 9.05
N THR A 237 5.73 25.45 8.68
CA THR A 237 5.10 26.34 7.71
C THR A 237 5.97 26.42 6.47
N ILE A 238 5.40 25.99 5.34
CA ILE A 238 6.03 26.12 4.03
C ILE A 238 5.69 27.50 3.50
N MET A 239 6.69 28.36 3.42
CA MET A 239 6.59 29.71 2.87
C MET A 239 7.16 29.74 1.46
N ARG A 240 6.32 30.01 0.46
CA ARG A 240 6.79 30.31 -0.91
C ARG A 240 6.92 31.82 -1.06
N TYR A 241 7.93 32.30 -1.81
CA TYR A 241 8.24 33.73 -1.94
C TYR A 241 7.66 34.39 -3.18
N ASP A 242 7.04 33.63 -4.08
CA ASP A 242 6.47 34.15 -5.33
C ASP A 242 5.18 33.40 -5.72
N PRO A 243 3.99 33.92 -5.33
CA PRO A 243 3.76 34.98 -4.33
C PRO A 243 3.99 34.49 -2.90
N ILE A 244 4.05 35.42 -1.92
CA ILE A 244 4.13 35.06 -0.50
C ILE A 244 2.88 34.30 -0.06
N ILE A 245 3.03 33.00 0.17
CA ILE A 245 1.97 32.12 0.69
C ILE A 245 2.51 31.21 1.78
N TYR A 246 1.68 30.95 2.79
CA TYR A 246 1.98 30.08 3.92
C TYR A 246 1.10 28.85 3.85
N LEU A 247 1.72 27.68 3.72
CA LEU A 247 1.04 26.40 3.62
C LEU A 247 1.38 25.54 4.83
N SER A 248 0.39 24.84 5.36
CA SER A 248 0.65 23.81 6.37
C SER A 248 1.35 22.62 5.74
N ALA A 249 2.41 22.13 6.39
CA ALA A 249 3.08 20.89 6.03
C ALA A 249 2.25 19.64 6.41
N THR A 250 1.57 19.65 7.56
CA THR A 250 0.78 18.48 8.02
C THR A 250 -0.66 18.47 7.52
N LYS A 251 -1.13 19.57 6.91
CA LYS A 251 -2.53 19.75 6.49
C LYS A 251 -3.52 19.58 7.64
N GLU A 252 -3.10 19.78 8.89
CA GLU A 252 -4.00 19.74 10.04
C GLU A 252 -5.13 20.76 9.89
N LEU A 253 -6.33 20.47 10.41
CA LEU A 253 -7.53 21.28 10.16
C LEU A 253 -7.33 22.77 10.48
N ALA A 254 -6.67 23.07 11.60
CA ALA A 254 -6.33 24.45 11.97
C ALA A 254 -5.41 25.11 10.93
N GLY A 255 -4.42 24.38 10.41
CA GLY A 255 -3.52 24.83 9.35
C GLY A 255 -4.24 25.06 8.02
N LEU A 256 -5.16 24.16 7.63
CA LEU A 256 -6.01 24.31 6.45
C LEU A 256 -6.89 25.56 6.54
N VAL A 257 -7.49 25.81 7.70
CA VAL A 257 -8.26 27.04 7.95
C VAL A 257 -7.36 28.27 7.90
N GLY A 258 -6.20 28.22 8.55
CA GLY A 258 -5.24 29.32 8.59
C GLY A 258 -4.73 29.73 7.21
N GLN A 259 -4.34 28.76 6.37
CA GLN A 259 -3.86 29.02 5.01
C GLN A 259 -4.98 29.52 4.07
N ALA A 260 -6.22 29.09 4.30
CA ALA A 260 -7.38 29.44 3.46
C ALA A 260 -8.11 30.71 3.91
N ARG A 261 -7.66 31.40 4.97
CA ARG A 261 -8.41 32.54 5.56
C ARG A 261 -8.77 33.66 4.57
N LEU A 262 -7.93 33.90 3.56
CA LEU A 262 -8.17 34.92 2.54
C LEU A 262 -9.21 34.50 1.49
N ASN A 263 -9.53 33.21 1.40
CA ASN A 263 -10.54 32.68 0.49
C ASN A 263 -11.97 33.08 0.88
N ILE A 264 -12.17 33.71 2.04
CA ILE A 264 -13.45 34.31 2.43
C ILE A 264 -13.94 35.37 1.41
N TYR A 265 -13.02 35.99 0.67
CA TYR A 265 -13.34 36.99 -0.36
C TYR A 265 -13.50 36.42 -1.78
N GLY A 266 -13.47 35.09 -1.93
CA GLY A 266 -13.52 34.41 -3.24
C GLY A 266 -14.06 32.99 -3.11
N ASN A 267 -13.22 32.00 -3.48
CA ASN A 267 -13.55 30.56 -3.43
C ASN A 267 -13.76 30.06 -1.98
N THR A 268 -14.93 30.38 -1.42
CA THR A 268 -15.20 30.27 0.02
C THR A 268 -15.18 28.83 0.53
N HIS A 269 -15.46 27.84 -0.31
CA HIS A 269 -15.44 26.42 0.06
C HIS A 269 -14.07 25.96 0.56
N ILE A 270 -12.98 26.54 0.02
CA ILE A 270 -11.60 26.25 0.45
C ILE A 270 -11.40 26.56 1.95
N LEU A 271 -12.12 27.55 2.48
CA LEU A 271 -12.11 27.90 3.91
C LEU A 271 -13.23 27.18 4.68
N ILE A 272 -14.45 27.22 4.17
CA ILE A 272 -15.66 26.77 4.89
C ILE A 272 -15.61 25.27 5.16
N ALA A 273 -15.16 24.46 4.20
CA ALA A 273 -15.09 23.01 4.36
C ALA A 273 -14.19 22.57 5.53
N PRO A 274 -12.89 22.94 5.59
CA PRO A 274 -12.05 22.58 6.74
C PRO A 274 -12.50 23.26 8.04
N LEU A 275 -13.05 24.48 7.98
CA LEU A 275 -13.57 25.17 9.16
C LEU A 275 -14.78 24.44 9.78
N ALA A 276 -15.71 23.97 8.95
CA ALA A 276 -16.87 23.22 9.40
C ALA A 276 -16.45 21.93 10.13
N VAL A 277 -15.44 21.21 9.61
CA VAL A 277 -14.92 20.00 10.25
C VAL A 277 -14.16 20.32 11.55
N LEU A 278 -13.41 21.42 11.60
CA LEU A 278 -12.75 21.89 12.83
C LEU A 278 -13.78 22.23 13.92
N LEU A 279 -14.87 22.92 13.56
CA LEU A 279 -15.97 23.22 14.48
C LEU A 279 -16.69 21.94 14.92
N LEU A 280 -16.94 21.00 14.01
CA LEU A 280 -17.51 19.71 14.35
C LEU A 280 -16.62 18.96 15.34
N ALA A 281 -15.30 18.98 15.17
CA ALA A 281 -14.36 18.37 16.09
C ALA A 281 -14.45 18.98 17.51
N THR A 282 -14.41 20.31 17.61
CA THR A 282 -14.52 20.99 18.92
C THR A 282 -15.86 20.75 19.61
N VAL A 283 -16.97 20.80 18.87
CA VAL A 283 -18.32 20.51 19.39
C VAL A 283 -18.44 19.07 19.88
N SER A 284 -17.87 18.11 19.15
CA SER A 284 -17.91 16.69 19.51
C SER A 284 -17.27 16.41 20.87
N PHE A 285 -16.04 16.90 21.07
CA PHE A 285 -15.35 16.75 22.36
C PHE A 285 -16.04 17.55 23.47
N SER A 286 -16.54 18.75 23.18
CA SER A 286 -17.29 19.56 24.16
C SER A 286 -18.58 18.87 24.63
N LEU A 287 -19.35 18.28 23.71
CA LEU A 287 -20.55 17.49 24.04
C LEU A 287 -20.21 16.26 24.87
N LEU A 288 -19.12 15.56 24.54
CA LEU A 288 -18.64 14.43 25.33
C LEU A 288 -18.25 14.84 26.75
N ALA A 289 -17.51 15.95 26.91
CA ALA A 289 -17.12 16.49 28.20
C ALA A 289 -18.34 16.88 29.05
N ASN A 290 -19.29 17.62 28.46
CA ASN A 290 -20.53 18.01 29.12
C ASN A 290 -21.40 16.79 29.48
N GLY A 291 -21.48 15.81 28.59
CA GLY A 291 -22.15 14.54 28.84
C GLY A 291 -21.55 13.78 30.02
N LEU A 292 -20.23 13.65 30.08
CA LEU A 292 -19.53 13.01 31.21
C LEU A 292 -19.74 13.78 32.51
N LYS A 293 -19.63 15.12 32.48
CA LYS A 293 -19.90 15.99 33.62
C LYS A 293 -21.32 15.77 34.17
N ASN A 294 -22.33 15.79 33.31
CA ASN A 294 -23.73 15.56 33.69
C ASN A 294 -23.93 14.17 34.29
N ARG A 295 -23.29 13.14 33.73
CA ARG A 295 -23.33 11.78 34.25
C ARG A 295 -22.73 11.69 35.65
N PHE A 296 -21.55 12.26 35.87
CA PHE A 296 -20.89 12.24 37.17
C PHE A 296 -21.71 13.01 38.21
N GLN A 297 -22.20 14.21 37.89
CA GLN A 297 -23.05 14.99 38.79
C GLN A 297 -24.34 14.26 39.20
N SER A 298 -24.97 13.52 38.28
CA SER A 298 -26.18 12.74 38.59
C SER A 298 -25.94 11.62 39.61
N ASN A 299 -24.72 11.06 39.68
CA ASN A 299 -24.38 10.05 40.68
C ASN A 299 -24.28 10.65 42.09
N TYR A 300 -23.77 11.88 42.22
CA TYR A 300 -23.67 12.59 43.51
C TYR A 300 -25.01 13.13 44.02
N GLN A 301 -25.99 13.38 43.14
CA GLN A 301 -27.34 13.79 43.56
C GLN A 301 -28.22 12.63 44.04
N ARG A 302 -27.90 11.39 43.68
CA ARG A 302 -28.63 10.18 44.12
C ARG A 302 -28.31 9.73 45.54
N THR A 303 -27.42 10.43 46.21
CA THR A 303 -27.00 10.16 47.58
C THR A 303 -27.69 11.14 48.54
N PRO A 304 -28.82 10.77 49.18
CA PRO A 304 -29.75 11.71 49.83
C PRO A 304 -29.29 12.20 51.21
N TRP A 305 -28.20 11.67 51.76
CA TRP A 305 -27.91 11.71 53.20
C TRP A 305 -27.61 13.11 53.77
N ILE A 306 -27.51 14.16 52.94
CA ILE A 306 -27.14 15.51 53.40
C ILE A 306 -28.36 16.42 53.64
N LYS A 307 -29.57 16.07 53.19
CA LYS A 307 -30.70 17.03 53.17
C LYS A 307 -31.87 16.78 54.14
N THR A 308 -32.01 15.62 54.78
CA THR A 308 -33.27 15.28 55.47
C THR A 308 -33.17 14.93 56.95
N GLY A 309 -31.98 14.92 57.56
CA GLY A 309 -31.83 14.65 59.01
C GLY A 309 -32.39 13.31 59.49
N HIS A 310 -32.69 12.38 58.58
CA HIS A 310 -33.14 11.03 58.88
C HIS A 310 -32.01 10.06 58.61
N GLU A 311 -31.56 9.36 59.65
CA GLU A 311 -30.71 8.18 59.48
C GLU A 311 -31.54 7.07 58.83
N PRO A 312 -31.16 6.54 57.65
CA PRO A 312 -31.79 5.35 57.13
C PRO A 312 -31.38 4.17 58.02
N LEU A 313 -32.34 3.31 58.36
CA LEU A 313 -32.05 1.99 58.92
C LEU A 313 -31.14 1.25 57.93
N ILE A 314 -29.84 1.23 58.21
CA ILE A 314 -28.88 0.42 57.48
C ILE A 314 -29.19 -1.02 57.85
N GLN A 315 -29.97 -1.73 57.03
CA GLN A 315 -29.92 -3.18 57.08
C GLN A 315 -28.52 -3.60 56.59
N PRO A 316 -27.71 -4.25 57.44
CA PRO A 316 -26.40 -4.71 57.03
C PRO A 316 -26.58 -5.80 55.97
N SER A 317 -26.45 -5.43 54.70
CA SER A 317 -26.16 -6.40 53.65
C SER A 317 -24.77 -6.93 53.92
N ARG A 318 -24.67 -8.04 54.67
CA ARG A 318 -23.46 -8.87 54.71
C ARG A 318 -23.04 -9.08 53.26
N LYS A 319 -21.88 -8.54 52.87
CA LYS A 319 -21.22 -8.91 51.62
C LYS A 319 -20.93 -10.41 51.76
N GLN A 320 -21.81 -11.26 51.23
CA GLN A 320 -21.55 -12.68 51.11
C GLN A 320 -20.31 -12.83 50.22
N TYR A 321 -19.18 -13.15 50.83
CA TYR A 321 -18.00 -13.70 50.17
C TYR A 321 -18.39 -15.09 49.63
N GLY A 322 -19.06 -15.10 48.48
CA GLY A 322 -19.62 -16.33 47.89
C GLY A 322 -20.31 -16.14 46.55
N ARG A 323 -20.52 -14.91 46.06
CA ARG A 323 -20.92 -14.72 44.66
C ARG A 323 -19.73 -15.02 43.75
N LYS A 324 -19.77 -16.16 43.05
CA LYS A 324 -19.02 -16.37 41.80
C LYS A 324 -19.07 -15.07 41.01
N LYS A 325 -17.92 -14.49 40.66
CA LYS A 325 -17.84 -13.35 39.74
C LYS A 325 -18.68 -13.74 38.52
N LYS A 326 -19.89 -13.19 38.39
CA LYS A 326 -20.69 -13.35 37.17
C LYS A 326 -19.84 -12.69 36.09
N PHE A 327 -19.25 -13.52 35.24
CA PHE A 327 -18.55 -13.06 34.05
C PHE A 327 -19.52 -12.16 33.28
N TRP A 328 -19.11 -10.90 33.08
CA TRP A 328 -19.64 -9.94 32.11
C TRP A 328 -21.13 -10.07 31.75
N SER A 329 -22.04 -9.47 32.51
CA SER A 329 -23.40 -9.25 32.00
C SER A 329 -23.42 -8.08 31.02
N PHE A 330 -23.60 -8.38 29.73
CA PHE A 330 -23.83 -7.40 28.66
C PHE A 330 -25.27 -6.86 28.75
N SER A 331 -25.48 -5.79 29.53
CA SER A 331 -26.77 -5.09 29.54
C SER A 331 -26.58 -3.59 29.73
N GLY A 332 -27.36 -2.78 29.00
CA GLY A 332 -27.35 -1.32 29.09
C GLY A 332 -26.12 -0.66 28.45
N PRO A 333 -25.55 0.41 29.03
CA PRO A 333 -24.48 1.22 28.41
C PRO A 333 -23.21 0.44 28.04
N LYS A 334 -22.90 -0.66 28.73
CA LYS A 334 -21.74 -1.51 28.43
C LYS A 334 -21.92 -2.29 27.12
N ALA A 335 -23.13 -2.73 26.83
CA ALA A 335 -23.46 -3.40 25.57
C ALA A 335 -23.39 -2.41 24.40
N GLY A 336 -23.90 -1.18 24.58
CA GLY A 336 -23.77 -0.11 23.59
C GLY A 336 -22.32 0.26 23.29
N PHE A 337 -21.47 0.37 24.31
CA PHE A 337 -20.03 0.63 24.12
C PHE A 337 -19.33 -0.52 23.37
N ALA A 338 -19.62 -1.77 23.73
CA ALA A 338 -19.04 -2.92 23.04
C ALA A 338 -19.50 -3.02 21.58
N ALA A 339 -20.78 -2.76 21.30
CA ALA A 339 -21.29 -2.70 19.93
C ALA A 339 -20.58 -1.62 19.09
N LEU A 340 -20.31 -0.46 19.70
CA LEU A 340 -19.56 0.61 19.05
C LEU A 340 -18.10 0.21 18.78
N VAL A 341 -17.43 -0.50 19.70
CA VAL A 341 -16.07 -1.01 19.47
C VAL A 341 -16.04 -2.05 18.35
N VAL A 342 -17.00 -2.97 18.32
CA VAL A 342 -17.12 -3.97 17.25
C VAL A 342 -17.39 -3.30 15.91
N ALA A 343 -18.30 -2.31 15.86
CA ALA A 343 -18.57 -1.56 14.64
C ALA A 343 -17.34 -0.79 14.15
N PHE A 344 -16.58 -0.16 15.06
CA PHE A 344 -15.34 0.53 14.74
C PHE A 344 -14.29 -0.42 14.15
N ALA A 345 -14.06 -1.56 14.80
CA ALA A 345 -13.09 -2.55 14.35
C ALA A 345 -13.51 -3.18 13.01
N GLY A 346 -14.78 -3.54 12.87
CA GLY A 346 -15.32 -4.11 11.63
C GLY A 346 -15.22 -3.12 10.45
N ALA A 347 -15.57 -1.85 10.67
CA ALA A 347 -15.40 -0.81 9.67
C ALA A 347 -13.93 -0.60 9.29
N GLY A 348 -13.01 -0.64 10.27
CA GLY A 348 -11.57 -0.52 10.01
C GLY A 348 -11.03 -1.66 9.14
N VAL A 349 -11.38 -2.91 9.46
CA VAL A 349 -11.01 -4.08 8.67
C VAL A 349 -11.58 -3.99 7.25
N TYR A 350 -12.84 -3.57 7.11
CA TYR A 350 -13.47 -3.39 5.80
C TYR A 350 -12.76 -2.33 4.95
N VAL A 351 -12.41 -1.17 5.54
CA VAL A 351 -11.73 -0.10 4.81
C VAL A 351 -10.36 -0.54 4.31
N VAL A 352 -9.59 -1.24 5.14
CA VAL A 352 -8.27 -1.75 4.74
C VAL A 352 -8.41 -2.79 3.63
N ALA A 353 -9.33 -3.75 3.78
CA ALA A 353 -9.56 -4.78 2.76
C ALA A 353 -10.06 -4.20 1.43
N ALA A 354 -10.97 -3.22 1.47
CA ALA A 354 -11.54 -2.59 0.28
C ALA A 354 -10.54 -1.71 -0.48
N LYS A 355 -9.60 -1.05 0.23
CA LYS A 355 -8.52 -0.29 -0.43
C LYS A 355 -7.53 -1.24 -1.11
N ASP A 356 -7.19 -2.34 -0.45
CA ASP A 356 -6.25 -3.31 -1.01
C ASP A 356 -6.78 -3.93 -2.30
N SER A 357 -8.08 -4.27 -2.34
CA SER A 357 -8.74 -4.79 -3.55
C SER A 357 -8.83 -3.77 -4.69
N ASN A 358 -8.80 -2.47 -4.40
CA ASN A 358 -8.87 -1.41 -5.41
C ASN A 358 -7.49 -0.93 -5.91
N THR A 359 -6.41 -1.48 -5.38
CA THR A 359 -5.06 -1.15 -5.85
C THR A 359 -4.74 -1.94 -7.13
N GLY A 360 -4.13 -1.29 -8.12
CA GLY A 360 -3.75 -1.94 -9.37
C GLY A 360 -4.90 -2.13 -10.35
N VAL A 361 -4.56 -2.68 -11.50
CA VAL A 361 -5.47 -2.91 -12.61
C VAL A 361 -6.39 -4.09 -12.31
N GLN A 362 -7.70 -3.89 -12.47
CA GLN A 362 -8.71 -4.91 -12.18
C GLN A 362 -8.88 -5.87 -13.35
N SER A 363 -8.62 -7.17 -13.13
CA SER A 363 -8.95 -8.23 -14.08
C SER A 363 -10.40 -8.68 -13.92
N GLY A 364 -11.11 -8.79 -15.03
CA GLY A 364 -12.44 -9.37 -15.11
C GLY A 364 -12.44 -10.89 -15.28
N SER A 365 -11.29 -11.53 -15.51
CA SER A 365 -11.17 -12.98 -15.64
C SER A 365 -10.13 -13.58 -14.71
N LYS A 366 -10.42 -14.81 -14.25
CA LYS A 366 -9.45 -15.65 -13.54
C LYS A 366 -9.58 -17.11 -13.98
N ALA A 367 -8.44 -17.77 -14.12
CA ALA A 367 -8.31 -19.19 -14.40
C ALA A 367 -7.46 -19.87 -13.32
N ASP A 368 -7.81 -21.10 -12.97
CA ASP A 368 -6.92 -21.99 -12.19
C ASP A 368 -6.82 -23.32 -12.97
N TYR A 369 -5.65 -23.94 -12.97
CA TYR A 369 -5.33 -25.03 -13.89
C TYR A 369 -5.01 -26.33 -13.15
N ASN A 370 -5.59 -27.43 -13.63
CA ASN A 370 -5.18 -28.79 -13.30
C ASN A 370 -4.90 -29.55 -14.61
N ILE A 371 -3.63 -29.78 -14.92
CA ILE A 371 -3.20 -30.28 -16.23
C ILE A 371 -2.51 -31.62 -16.07
N ASP A 372 -2.93 -32.61 -16.85
CA ASP A 372 -2.20 -33.87 -17.03
C ASP A 372 -1.35 -33.74 -18.31
N LEU A 373 -0.04 -34.03 -18.24
CA LEU A 373 0.91 -33.93 -19.34
C LEU A 373 1.69 -35.25 -19.48
N GLU A 374 1.73 -35.82 -20.68
CA GLU A 374 2.51 -37.03 -20.98
C GLU A 374 3.37 -36.81 -22.22
N LEU A 375 4.65 -37.19 -22.15
CA LEU A 375 5.58 -37.24 -23.27
C LEU A 375 5.78 -38.72 -23.67
N ASN A 376 5.52 -39.03 -24.94
CA ASN A 376 5.78 -40.37 -25.47
C ASN A 376 7.25 -40.54 -25.95
N GLY A 377 7.64 -41.77 -26.31
CA GLY A 377 9.01 -42.07 -26.78
C GLY A 377 9.38 -41.50 -28.15
N GLU A 378 8.42 -40.91 -28.87
CA GLU A 378 8.59 -40.36 -30.22
C GLU A 378 8.70 -38.81 -30.21
N GLY A 379 8.61 -38.18 -29.02
CA GLY A 379 8.69 -36.73 -28.89
C GLY A 379 7.34 -36.01 -29.03
N TYR A 380 6.23 -36.74 -28.96
CA TYR A 380 4.87 -36.19 -28.99
C TYR A 380 4.32 -36.04 -27.57
N PHE A 381 3.75 -34.88 -27.26
CA PHE A 381 3.11 -34.57 -25.99
C PHE A 381 1.60 -34.71 -26.11
N THR A 382 0.98 -35.38 -25.14
CA THR A 382 -0.48 -35.39 -24.95
C THR A 382 -0.82 -34.69 -23.64
N ALA A 383 -1.79 -33.78 -23.67
CA ALA A 383 -2.15 -32.98 -22.52
C ALA A 383 -3.67 -32.88 -22.33
N LYS A 384 -4.09 -32.83 -21.06
CA LYS A 384 -5.46 -32.61 -20.65
C LYS A 384 -5.53 -31.48 -19.63
N ALA A 385 -5.97 -30.30 -20.06
CA ALA A 385 -6.14 -29.14 -19.20
C ALA A 385 -7.57 -29.07 -18.65
N ASN A 386 -7.72 -29.19 -17.33
CA ASN A 386 -8.94 -28.86 -16.60
C ASN A 386 -8.80 -27.45 -16.02
N ILE A 387 -9.54 -26.50 -16.59
CA ILE A 387 -9.43 -25.07 -16.27
C ILE A 387 -10.69 -24.63 -15.53
N GLN A 388 -10.51 -24.07 -14.33
CA GLN A 388 -11.58 -23.46 -13.56
C GLN A 388 -11.67 -21.97 -13.91
N MET A 389 -12.53 -21.64 -14.88
CA MET A 389 -12.79 -20.25 -15.26
C MET A 389 -13.72 -19.59 -14.25
N LYS A 390 -13.42 -18.33 -13.93
CA LYS A 390 -14.22 -17.46 -13.06
C LYS A 390 -14.43 -16.12 -13.78
N ASN A 391 -15.70 -15.74 -13.92
CA ASN A 391 -16.06 -14.42 -14.38
C ASN A 391 -16.06 -13.48 -13.18
N GLN A 392 -15.14 -12.53 -13.14
CA GLN A 392 -15.05 -11.51 -12.09
C GLN A 392 -15.58 -10.16 -12.58
N SER A 393 -15.96 -10.05 -13.85
CA SER A 393 -16.56 -8.85 -14.43
C SER A 393 -18.03 -8.73 -14.07
N ASP A 394 -18.63 -7.59 -14.45
CA ASP A 394 -20.07 -7.32 -14.34
C ASP A 394 -20.81 -7.61 -15.66
N ASN A 395 -20.16 -8.30 -16.60
CA ASN A 395 -20.70 -8.65 -17.91
C ASN A 395 -20.86 -10.17 -18.02
N ASP A 396 -21.90 -10.61 -18.71
CA ASP A 396 -22.05 -12.00 -19.14
C ASP A 396 -21.10 -12.29 -20.32
N TRP A 397 -20.61 -13.53 -20.42
CA TRP A 397 -19.71 -13.95 -21.49
C TRP A 397 -20.34 -15.00 -22.41
N ASN A 398 -20.32 -14.71 -23.71
CA ASN A 398 -20.77 -15.63 -24.75
C ASN A 398 -19.65 -16.54 -25.28
N GLU A 399 -18.40 -16.21 -24.96
CA GLU A 399 -17.22 -16.93 -25.40
C GLU A 399 -16.11 -16.85 -24.35
N LEU A 400 -15.18 -17.80 -24.42
CA LEU A 400 -13.91 -17.77 -23.70
C LEU A 400 -12.77 -17.72 -24.71
N VAL A 401 -11.76 -16.90 -24.44
CA VAL A 401 -10.61 -16.71 -25.33
C VAL A 401 -9.33 -17.13 -24.61
N PHE A 402 -8.55 -17.98 -25.28
CA PHE A 402 -7.27 -18.49 -24.81
C PHE A 402 -6.17 -18.21 -25.85
N TYR A 403 -4.96 -17.96 -25.36
CA TYR A 403 -3.74 -18.12 -26.14
C TYR A 403 -3.43 -19.63 -26.27
N PHE A 404 -3.10 -20.09 -27.47
CA PHE A 404 -2.68 -21.47 -27.75
C PHE A 404 -1.46 -21.46 -28.66
N ILE A 405 -0.30 -21.15 -28.05
CA ILE A 405 0.98 -20.93 -28.74
C ILE A 405 1.50 -22.15 -29.53
N PRO A 406 1.27 -23.42 -29.13
CA PRO A 406 1.73 -24.56 -29.93
C PRO A 406 1.28 -24.53 -31.40
N ASN A 407 0.14 -23.91 -31.72
CA ASN A 407 -0.38 -23.81 -33.10
C ASN A 407 0.32 -22.73 -33.96
N VAL A 408 1.14 -21.87 -33.36
CA VAL A 408 1.86 -20.78 -34.04
C VAL A 408 2.97 -21.32 -34.93
N PHE A 409 3.63 -22.40 -34.50
CA PHE A 409 4.81 -22.96 -35.17
C PHE A 409 4.48 -24.09 -36.16
N LYS A 410 3.23 -24.17 -36.62
CA LYS A 410 2.81 -25.14 -37.64
C LYS A 410 3.59 -24.98 -38.94
N GLU A 411 3.58 -26.01 -39.79
CA GLU A 411 4.23 -25.97 -41.09
C GLU A 411 3.80 -24.72 -41.91
N GLY A 412 4.78 -23.98 -42.43
CA GLY A 412 4.56 -22.73 -43.15
C GLY A 412 4.42 -21.47 -42.27
N HIS A 413 4.87 -21.51 -41.01
CA HIS A 413 4.95 -20.32 -40.15
C HIS A 413 5.90 -19.24 -40.71
N SER A 414 5.72 -18.00 -40.26
CA SER A 414 6.48 -16.83 -40.74
C SER A 414 7.76 -16.49 -39.94
N PHE A 415 8.12 -17.30 -38.93
CA PHE A 415 9.29 -17.04 -38.08
C PHE A 415 10.57 -17.63 -38.69
N ASP A 416 11.40 -16.78 -39.28
CA ASP A 416 12.64 -17.20 -39.97
C ASP A 416 13.68 -17.83 -39.03
N SER A 417 13.61 -17.53 -37.73
CA SER A 417 14.54 -18.02 -36.70
C SER A 417 14.21 -19.43 -36.18
N VAL A 418 13.02 -19.96 -36.49
CA VAL A 418 12.54 -21.27 -36.02
C VAL A 418 12.84 -22.35 -37.05
N GLU A 419 13.40 -23.48 -36.59
CA GLU A 419 13.69 -24.63 -37.45
C GLU A 419 12.64 -25.75 -37.25
N GLY A 420 12.21 -26.36 -38.35
CA GLY A 420 11.15 -27.38 -38.28
C GLY A 420 9.78 -26.78 -37.95
N SER A 421 8.87 -27.59 -37.42
CA SER A 421 7.50 -27.18 -37.15
C SER A 421 6.89 -27.95 -35.98
N SER A 422 5.86 -27.39 -35.36
CA SER A 422 4.98 -28.10 -34.45
C SER A 422 3.80 -28.74 -35.19
N GLU A 423 3.38 -29.89 -34.71
CA GLU A 423 2.02 -30.38 -34.85
C GLU A 423 1.26 -29.92 -33.60
N ALA A 424 0.01 -29.45 -33.76
CA ALA A 424 -0.84 -29.07 -32.63
C ALA A 424 -2.30 -29.38 -32.97
N GLU A 425 -2.93 -30.26 -32.20
CA GLU A 425 -4.31 -30.68 -32.43
C GLU A 425 -5.13 -30.61 -31.13
N ILE A 426 -6.35 -30.06 -31.23
CA ILE A 426 -7.31 -30.05 -30.13
C ILE A 426 -8.36 -31.13 -30.42
N GLU A 427 -8.30 -32.23 -29.67
CA GLU A 427 -9.19 -33.38 -29.85
C GLU A 427 -10.58 -33.12 -29.28
N LYS A 428 -10.65 -32.48 -28.11
CA LYS A 428 -11.90 -32.34 -27.35
C LYS A 428 -11.93 -31.09 -26.49
N VAL A 429 -13.04 -30.37 -26.57
CA VAL A 429 -13.37 -29.26 -25.68
C VAL A 429 -14.72 -29.50 -25.02
N THR A 430 -14.79 -29.40 -23.69
CA THR A 430 -16.06 -29.41 -22.96
C THR A 430 -16.15 -28.26 -21.96
N VAL A 431 -17.36 -27.77 -21.74
CA VAL A 431 -17.69 -26.78 -20.72
C VAL A 431 -18.75 -27.38 -19.81
N ASN A 432 -18.47 -27.42 -18.50
CA ASN A 432 -19.28 -28.09 -17.48
C ASN A 432 -19.66 -29.55 -17.87
N GLY A 433 -18.74 -30.25 -18.55
CA GLY A 433 -18.93 -31.62 -19.01
C GLY A 433 -19.69 -31.78 -20.33
N GLN A 434 -20.21 -30.70 -20.92
CA GLN A 434 -20.90 -30.73 -22.20
C GLN A 434 -19.96 -30.34 -23.35
N LYS A 435 -20.06 -31.01 -24.50
CA LYS A 435 -19.24 -30.70 -25.68
C LYS A 435 -19.50 -29.25 -26.13
N ALA A 436 -18.43 -28.48 -26.33
CA ALA A 436 -18.50 -27.10 -26.80
C ALA A 436 -17.87 -26.96 -28.19
N SER A 437 -18.41 -26.06 -29.01
CA SER A 437 -17.80 -25.68 -30.29
C SER A 437 -16.66 -24.70 -30.03
N PHE A 438 -15.55 -24.85 -30.75
CA PHE A 438 -14.40 -23.95 -30.66
C PHE A 438 -13.89 -23.57 -32.06
N LYS A 439 -13.13 -22.48 -32.13
CA LYS A 439 -12.35 -22.04 -33.29
C LYS A 439 -10.92 -21.82 -32.84
N LEU A 440 -9.96 -22.40 -33.55
CA LEU A 440 -8.54 -22.12 -33.37
C LEU A 440 -8.05 -21.37 -34.61
N ASP A 441 -7.63 -20.12 -34.42
CA ASP A 441 -7.20 -19.22 -35.49
C ASP A 441 -5.86 -18.58 -35.10
N GLY A 442 -4.78 -18.99 -35.77
CA GLY A 442 -3.41 -18.67 -35.31
C GLY A 442 -3.19 -19.14 -33.88
N ASP A 443 -2.85 -18.23 -32.99
CA ASP A 443 -2.65 -18.47 -31.56
C ASP A 443 -3.92 -18.26 -30.70
N ALA A 444 -5.07 -17.94 -31.30
CA ALA A 444 -6.31 -17.64 -30.59
C ALA A 444 -7.26 -18.84 -30.61
N LEU A 445 -7.47 -19.45 -29.44
CA LEU A 445 -8.50 -20.47 -29.22
C LEU A 445 -9.75 -19.81 -28.60
N THR A 446 -10.83 -19.76 -29.37
CA THR A 446 -12.12 -19.23 -28.93
C THR A 446 -13.12 -20.36 -28.72
N ILE A 447 -13.72 -20.43 -27.53
CA ILE A 447 -14.72 -21.44 -27.15
C ILE A 447 -16.07 -20.75 -26.98
N ASN A 448 -17.06 -21.15 -27.78
CA ASN A 448 -18.42 -20.59 -27.68
C ASN A 448 -19.16 -21.19 -26.48
N LEU A 449 -19.84 -20.34 -25.71
CA LEU A 449 -20.61 -20.71 -24.53
C LEU A 449 -22.11 -20.76 -24.84
N LYS A 450 -22.73 -21.93 -24.63
CA LYS A 450 -24.18 -22.12 -24.73
C LYS A 450 -24.67 -23.03 -23.59
N PRO A 451 -25.35 -22.50 -22.56
CA PRO A 451 -25.68 -21.08 -22.33
C PRO A 451 -24.45 -20.21 -22.01
N GLU A 452 -24.63 -18.89 -22.06
CA GLU A 452 -23.61 -17.91 -21.68
C GLU A 452 -23.16 -18.06 -20.22
N MET A 453 -21.92 -17.67 -19.93
CA MET A 453 -21.38 -17.65 -18.57
C MET A 453 -21.77 -16.35 -17.88
N LYS A 454 -22.64 -16.46 -16.88
CA LYS A 454 -23.14 -15.30 -16.12
C LYS A 454 -22.05 -14.56 -15.35
N ASP A 455 -22.28 -13.28 -15.08
CA ASP A 455 -21.46 -12.48 -14.18
C ASP A 455 -21.21 -13.20 -12.84
N LYS A 456 -20.02 -12.98 -12.27
CA LYS A 456 -19.59 -13.59 -10.98
C LYS A 456 -19.67 -15.12 -10.90
N SER A 457 -19.91 -15.81 -12.02
CA SER A 457 -20.12 -17.26 -12.07
C SER A 457 -18.81 -18.02 -12.33
N ARG A 458 -18.89 -19.36 -12.31
CA ARG A 458 -17.75 -20.26 -12.49
C ARG A 458 -18.10 -21.39 -13.44
N HIS A 459 -17.21 -21.70 -14.38
CA HIS A 459 -17.36 -22.81 -15.31
C HIS A 459 -16.10 -23.66 -15.33
N LYS A 460 -16.27 -24.98 -15.47
CA LYS A 460 -15.17 -25.92 -15.67
C LYS A 460 -14.99 -26.14 -17.17
N VAL A 461 -13.82 -25.80 -17.70
CA VAL A 461 -13.45 -26.05 -19.09
C VAL A 461 -12.46 -27.21 -19.11
N GLU A 462 -12.69 -28.19 -19.99
CA GLU A 462 -11.74 -29.28 -20.24
C GLU A 462 -11.30 -29.20 -21.69
N ILE A 463 -9.98 -29.18 -21.92
CA ILE A 463 -9.36 -29.17 -23.25
C ILE A 463 -8.37 -30.33 -23.31
N GLN A 464 -8.56 -31.24 -24.26
CA GLN A 464 -7.64 -32.33 -24.58
C GLN A 464 -6.96 -32.01 -25.90
N TYR A 465 -5.64 -32.04 -25.92
CA TYR A 465 -4.82 -31.61 -27.03
C TYR A 465 -3.48 -32.34 -27.05
N GLY A 466 -2.90 -32.45 -28.22
CA GLY A 466 -1.57 -33.01 -28.43
C GLY A 466 -0.70 -32.09 -29.26
N PHE A 467 0.61 -32.15 -29.06
CA PHE A 467 1.56 -31.33 -29.80
C PHE A 467 2.97 -31.91 -29.91
N THR A 468 3.70 -31.49 -30.93
CA THR A 468 5.17 -31.60 -31.01
C THR A 468 5.81 -30.23 -30.81
N VAL A 469 7.12 -30.22 -30.55
CA VAL A 469 7.89 -29.01 -30.28
C VAL A 469 8.87 -28.77 -31.44
N PRO A 470 8.92 -27.57 -32.04
CA PRO A 470 9.83 -27.27 -33.14
C PRO A 470 11.30 -27.23 -32.65
N GLU A 471 12.23 -27.52 -33.55
CA GLU A 471 13.67 -27.38 -33.26
C GLU A 471 14.04 -25.88 -33.27
N ARG A 472 14.85 -25.42 -32.32
CA ARG A 472 15.25 -24.00 -32.25
C ARG A 472 14.07 -23.01 -32.27
N GLY A 473 12.91 -23.42 -31.72
CA GLY A 473 11.75 -22.56 -31.54
C GLY A 473 12.05 -21.33 -30.66
N ILE A 474 11.23 -20.30 -30.80
CA ILE A 474 11.28 -19.10 -29.96
C ILE A 474 10.53 -19.42 -28.65
N ARG A 475 11.28 -19.60 -27.54
CA ARG A 475 10.78 -19.93 -26.18
C ARG A 475 10.14 -21.31 -26.02
N PHE A 476 9.33 -21.74 -26.98
CA PHE A 476 8.76 -23.09 -27.10
C PHE A 476 9.62 -23.90 -28.08
N SER A 477 10.57 -24.66 -27.55
CA SER A 477 11.73 -25.11 -28.34
C SER A 477 12.25 -26.48 -27.91
N LYS A 478 12.70 -27.25 -28.89
CA LYS A 478 13.46 -28.47 -28.71
C LYS A 478 14.94 -28.20 -29.00
N ALA A 479 15.80 -28.71 -28.13
CA ALA A 479 17.26 -28.59 -28.22
C ALA A 479 17.92 -29.97 -28.03
N GLY A 480 18.09 -30.67 -29.14
CA GLY A 480 18.57 -32.06 -29.15
C GLY A 480 17.54 -32.99 -28.52
N THR A 481 17.82 -33.52 -27.33
CA THR A 481 16.88 -34.38 -26.58
C THR A 481 16.06 -33.64 -25.55
N ASN A 482 16.34 -32.35 -25.29
CA ASN A 482 15.68 -31.52 -24.28
C ASN A 482 14.51 -30.76 -24.91
N TYR A 483 13.46 -30.52 -24.11
CA TYR A 483 12.28 -29.75 -24.51
C TYR A 483 12.03 -28.61 -23.52
N TYR A 484 11.84 -27.40 -24.03
CA TYR A 484 11.48 -26.19 -23.28
C TYR A 484 10.08 -25.77 -23.65
N LEU A 485 9.16 -25.96 -22.73
CA LEU A 485 7.74 -25.78 -22.93
C LEU A 485 7.33 -24.44 -22.33
N ALA A 486 7.53 -23.36 -23.08
CA ALA A 486 6.95 -22.06 -22.79
C ALA A 486 5.53 -21.97 -23.40
N GLN A 487 4.58 -21.40 -22.66
CA GLN A 487 3.20 -21.16 -23.13
C GLN A 487 2.51 -22.38 -23.81
N TRP A 488 2.85 -23.59 -23.38
CA TRP A 488 2.47 -24.87 -24.00
C TRP A 488 1.01 -25.28 -23.79
N TYR A 489 0.29 -24.58 -22.91
CA TYR A 489 -1.09 -24.88 -22.53
C TYR A 489 -2.05 -23.77 -22.99
N PRO A 490 -3.37 -24.03 -23.08
CA PRO A 490 -4.36 -22.99 -23.37
C PRO A 490 -4.38 -21.95 -22.24
N MET A 491 -3.78 -20.78 -22.44
CA MET A 491 -3.66 -19.74 -21.43
C MET A 491 -4.84 -18.77 -21.55
N ALA A 492 -5.65 -18.63 -20.51
CA ALA A 492 -6.80 -17.72 -20.52
C ALA A 492 -6.34 -16.27 -20.70
N ALA A 493 -6.88 -15.59 -21.72
CA ALA A 493 -6.66 -14.17 -21.90
C ALA A 493 -7.34 -13.36 -20.78
N VAL A 494 -6.82 -12.18 -20.49
CA VAL A 494 -7.42 -11.28 -19.49
C VAL A 494 -8.65 -10.60 -20.08
N TYR A 495 -9.79 -10.67 -19.39
CA TYR A 495 -10.99 -9.90 -19.74
C TYR A 495 -10.96 -8.57 -18.99
N GLN A 496 -10.90 -7.45 -19.70
CA GLN A 496 -10.77 -6.13 -19.09
C GLN A 496 -11.51 -5.08 -19.92
N LYS A 497 -12.06 -4.05 -19.26
CA LYS A 497 -12.77 -2.95 -19.93
C LYS A 497 -13.86 -3.43 -20.91
N GLY A 498 -14.54 -4.54 -20.60
CA GLY A 498 -15.64 -5.09 -21.41
C GLY A 498 -15.21 -5.88 -22.65
N LYS A 499 -13.93 -6.25 -22.79
CA LYS A 499 -13.43 -7.07 -23.90
C LYS A 499 -12.34 -8.05 -23.46
N TRP A 500 -12.14 -9.12 -24.24
CA TRP A 500 -10.96 -9.98 -24.10
C TRP A 500 -9.73 -9.25 -24.64
N ASN A 501 -8.67 -9.19 -23.84
CA ASN A 501 -7.37 -8.65 -24.22
C ASN A 501 -6.50 -9.77 -24.79
N LYS A 502 -6.66 -10.01 -26.08
CA LYS A 502 -5.95 -11.03 -26.84
C LYS A 502 -5.26 -10.40 -28.03
N GLU A 503 -3.95 -10.23 -27.92
CA GLU A 503 -3.09 -9.73 -28.99
C GLU A 503 -2.34 -10.89 -29.68
N PRO A 504 -1.91 -10.76 -30.94
CA PRO A 504 -1.19 -11.83 -31.63
C PRO A 504 0.18 -12.11 -31.00
N TYR A 505 0.58 -13.38 -30.97
CA TYR A 505 1.95 -13.76 -30.64
C TYR A 505 2.94 -13.20 -31.65
N MET A 506 4.02 -12.59 -31.16
CA MET A 506 5.11 -12.03 -31.96
C MET A 506 6.46 -12.52 -31.45
N GLU A 507 7.47 -12.51 -32.33
CA GLU A 507 8.87 -12.73 -31.95
C GLU A 507 9.44 -11.48 -31.25
N GLY A 508 10.31 -11.69 -30.27
CA GLY A 508 10.98 -10.61 -29.53
C GLY A 508 10.45 -10.50 -28.10
N LEU A 509 9.55 -9.54 -27.88
CA LEU A 509 8.98 -9.21 -26.56
C LEU A 509 7.73 -10.04 -26.21
N GLU A 510 7.38 -10.08 -24.93
CA GLU A 510 6.17 -10.70 -24.40
C GLU A 510 4.93 -10.03 -25.01
N THR A 511 4.03 -10.84 -25.56
CA THR A 511 2.78 -10.37 -26.21
C THR A 511 1.52 -11.00 -25.63
N PHE A 512 1.66 -11.93 -24.68
CA PHE A 512 0.54 -12.62 -24.06
C PHE A 512 0.15 -11.98 -22.72
N HIS A 513 -1.11 -11.58 -22.61
CA HIS A 513 -1.65 -11.01 -21.38
C HIS A 513 -2.44 -12.05 -20.59
N THR A 514 -1.82 -12.58 -19.53
CA THR A 514 -2.40 -13.55 -18.59
C THR A 514 -2.43 -13.02 -17.16
N GLY A 515 -3.44 -13.43 -16.39
CA GLY A 515 -3.56 -13.10 -14.97
C GLY A 515 -2.98 -14.17 -14.03
N PHE A 516 -2.83 -13.84 -12.76
CA PHE A 516 -2.35 -14.78 -11.74
C PHE A 516 -3.26 -16.00 -11.55
N SER A 517 -2.66 -17.18 -11.67
CA SER A 517 -3.35 -18.47 -11.65
C SER A 517 -2.67 -19.45 -10.69
N ASP A 518 -3.45 -20.38 -10.14
CA ASP A 518 -2.91 -21.53 -9.41
C ASP A 518 -2.80 -22.73 -10.37
N PHE A 519 -1.69 -23.47 -10.28
CA PHE A 519 -1.39 -24.62 -11.14
C PHE A 519 -1.20 -25.88 -10.33
N LYS A 520 -1.76 -26.98 -10.84
CA LYS A 520 -1.39 -28.35 -10.49
C LYS A 520 -1.11 -29.09 -11.79
N VAL A 521 0.12 -29.54 -11.98
CA VAL A 521 0.51 -30.27 -13.20
C VAL A 521 0.93 -31.68 -12.80
N SER A 522 0.19 -32.68 -13.26
CA SER A 522 0.56 -34.08 -13.18
C SER A 522 1.28 -34.46 -14.47
N TYR A 523 2.47 -35.05 -14.35
CA TYR A 523 3.33 -35.30 -15.50
C TYR A 523 3.75 -36.77 -15.58
N LYS A 524 4.01 -37.24 -16.81
CA LYS A 524 4.59 -38.55 -17.12
C LYS A 524 5.57 -38.42 -18.28
N LEU A 525 6.80 -38.88 -18.08
CA LEU A 525 7.94 -38.71 -18.99
C LEU A 525 8.61 -40.07 -19.25
N PRO A 526 9.30 -40.23 -20.39
CA PRO A 526 10.12 -41.40 -20.64
C PRO A 526 11.27 -41.53 -19.64
N GLU A 527 11.79 -42.75 -19.49
CA GLU A 527 12.87 -43.04 -18.55
C GLU A 527 14.15 -42.24 -18.89
N GLY A 528 14.81 -41.70 -17.86
CA GLY A 528 16.03 -40.88 -17.99
C GLY A 528 15.79 -39.37 -18.12
N TYR A 529 14.55 -38.92 -18.33
CA TYR A 529 14.20 -37.51 -18.28
C TYR A 529 14.04 -36.99 -16.84
N SER A 530 14.32 -35.70 -16.67
CA SER A 530 14.08 -34.93 -15.45
C SER A 530 13.26 -33.69 -15.79
N LEU A 531 12.50 -33.21 -14.81
CA LEU A 531 11.63 -32.03 -14.96
C LEU A 531 12.14 -30.91 -14.06
N ALA A 532 12.29 -29.72 -14.63
CA ALA A 532 12.38 -28.46 -13.91
C ALA A 532 11.23 -27.55 -14.35
N SER A 533 10.62 -26.80 -13.43
CA SER A 533 9.40 -26.04 -13.76
C SER A 533 9.19 -24.81 -12.88
N THR A 534 8.13 -24.06 -13.17
CA THR A 534 7.62 -22.94 -12.34
C THR A 534 7.12 -23.36 -10.94
N ALA A 535 7.13 -24.65 -10.62
CA ALA A 535 6.60 -25.13 -9.36
C ALA A 535 7.41 -24.69 -8.14
N GLU A 536 6.74 -24.59 -6.99
CA GLU A 536 7.40 -24.25 -5.71
C GLU A 536 8.46 -25.28 -5.33
N ILE A 537 8.19 -26.55 -5.62
CA ILE A 537 9.10 -27.67 -5.39
C ILE A 537 8.99 -28.62 -6.57
N ASP A 538 10.13 -28.84 -7.21
CA ASP A 538 10.26 -29.79 -8.31
C ASP A 538 10.64 -31.19 -7.84
N PRO A 539 10.39 -32.22 -8.68
CA PRO A 539 10.77 -33.58 -8.39
C PRO A 539 12.29 -33.76 -8.32
N GLU A 540 12.73 -34.81 -7.62
CA GLU A 540 14.11 -35.28 -7.67
C GLU A 540 14.48 -35.75 -9.08
N LYS A 541 15.76 -35.60 -9.44
CA LYS A 541 16.30 -36.00 -10.75
C LYS A 541 15.95 -37.45 -11.09
N GLY A 542 15.48 -37.68 -12.33
CA GLY A 542 15.16 -39.01 -12.85
C GLY A 542 13.77 -39.55 -12.47
N LYS A 543 12.93 -38.78 -11.76
CA LYS A 543 11.52 -39.15 -11.53
C LYS A 543 10.70 -38.93 -12.80
N SER A 544 10.29 -40.05 -13.42
CA SER A 544 9.53 -40.09 -14.67
C SER A 544 8.06 -39.69 -14.52
N GLU A 545 7.47 -39.73 -13.33
CA GLU A 545 6.09 -39.29 -13.11
C GLU A 545 5.91 -38.60 -11.77
N GLY A 546 4.92 -37.72 -11.67
CA GLY A 546 4.68 -36.98 -10.44
C GLY A 546 3.62 -35.89 -10.57
N THR A 547 3.57 -35.01 -9.57
CA THR A 547 2.71 -33.84 -9.59
C THR A 547 3.42 -32.66 -8.96
N VAL A 548 3.44 -31.55 -9.67
CA VAL A 548 4.04 -30.28 -9.25
C VAL A 548 2.96 -29.19 -9.14
N LYS A 549 3.22 -28.15 -8.33
CA LYS A 549 2.24 -27.10 -8.05
C LYS A 549 2.92 -25.73 -7.97
N ALA A 550 2.22 -24.72 -8.47
CA ALA A 550 2.56 -23.31 -8.30
C ALA A 550 1.31 -22.53 -7.88
N LYS A 551 1.48 -21.44 -7.14
CA LYS A 551 0.35 -20.58 -6.73
C LYS A 551 0.64 -19.14 -7.12
N LYS A 552 -0.40 -18.44 -7.57
CA LYS A 552 -0.32 -17.03 -7.96
C LYS A 552 0.86 -16.75 -8.91
N VAL A 553 0.98 -17.54 -9.97
CA VAL A 553 1.97 -17.32 -11.05
C VAL A 553 1.26 -16.90 -12.33
N ARG A 554 1.95 -16.16 -13.20
CA ARG A 554 1.39 -15.62 -14.45
C ARG A 554 1.33 -16.65 -15.58
N ASP A 555 2.33 -17.51 -15.64
CA ASP A 555 2.42 -18.62 -16.57
C ASP A 555 3.10 -19.83 -15.89
N PHE A 556 3.24 -20.92 -16.63
CA PHE A 556 3.80 -22.18 -16.12
C PHE A 556 4.72 -22.79 -17.17
N PHE A 557 6.04 -22.67 -16.93
CA PHE A 557 7.08 -23.20 -17.78
C PHE A 557 7.51 -24.61 -17.33
N ILE A 558 7.89 -25.46 -18.29
CA ILE A 558 8.46 -26.78 -18.03
C ILE A 558 9.70 -26.98 -18.92
N ALA A 559 10.82 -27.35 -18.30
CA ALA A 559 11.98 -27.91 -18.98
C ALA A 559 12.02 -29.43 -18.74
N VAL A 560 11.87 -30.20 -19.82
CA VAL A 560 12.05 -31.66 -19.84
C VAL A 560 13.44 -31.96 -20.37
N MET A 561 14.34 -32.36 -19.47
CA MET A 561 15.77 -32.42 -19.77
C MET A 561 16.35 -33.81 -19.50
N LYS A 562 17.34 -34.18 -20.31
CA LYS A 562 18.12 -35.41 -20.17
C LYS A 562 19.60 -35.06 -19.99
N ASP A 563 20.31 -35.88 -19.20
CA ASP A 563 21.76 -35.80 -19.01
C ASP A 563 22.33 -34.45 -18.49
N MET A 564 21.51 -33.62 -17.86
CA MET A 564 21.94 -32.35 -17.26
C MET A 564 22.69 -32.55 -15.92
N LYS A 565 23.77 -31.78 -15.71
CA LYS A 565 24.37 -31.61 -14.39
C LYS A 565 23.57 -30.58 -13.60
N VAL A 566 23.35 -30.86 -12.32
CA VAL A 566 22.61 -29.98 -11.41
C VAL A 566 23.57 -29.47 -10.35
N TYR A 567 23.61 -28.14 -10.20
CA TYR A 567 24.36 -27.43 -9.16
C TYR A 567 23.34 -26.79 -8.22
N GLU A 568 23.58 -26.85 -6.92
CA GLU A 568 22.61 -26.36 -5.93
C GLU A 568 23.27 -25.46 -4.90
N THR A 569 22.55 -24.42 -4.47
CA THR A 569 22.89 -23.59 -3.32
C THR A 569 21.61 -23.10 -2.66
N GLU A 570 21.77 -22.35 -1.58
CA GLU A 570 20.66 -21.76 -0.82
C GLU A 570 20.89 -20.25 -0.73
N ALA A 571 19.87 -19.46 -1.09
CA ALA A 571 19.83 -18.01 -0.90
C ALA A 571 19.35 -17.68 0.53
N GLN A 572 18.82 -16.48 0.78
CA GLN A 572 18.28 -16.16 2.10
C GLN A 572 16.96 -16.88 2.35
N ASP A 573 16.60 -17.00 3.63
CA ASP A 573 15.34 -17.58 4.12
C ASP A 573 15.06 -19.02 3.64
N GLY A 574 16.12 -19.77 3.28
CA GLY A 574 16.01 -21.16 2.86
C GLY A 574 15.61 -21.36 1.40
N VAL A 575 15.54 -20.31 0.59
CA VAL A 575 15.18 -20.43 -0.84
C VAL A 575 16.24 -21.22 -1.58
N LYS A 576 15.83 -22.36 -2.17
CA LYS A 576 16.72 -23.23 -2.93
C LYS A 576 17.01 -22.63 -4.30
N VAL A 577 18.27 -22.56 -4.70
CA VAL A 577 18.68 -22.12 -6.04
C VAL A 577 19.35 -23.30 -6.75
N ARG A 578 18.78 -23.76 -7.86
CA ARG A 578 19.35 -24.85 -8.66
C ARG A 578 19.71 -24.36 -10.05
N LEU A 579 20.78 -24.92 -10.60
CA LEU A 579 21.25 -24.60 -11.93
C LEU A 579 21.48 -25.89 -12.71
N PHE A 580 20.87 -25.98 -13.88
CA PHE A 580 20.94 -27.10 -14.80
C PHE A 580 21.85 -26.73 -15.97
N SER A 581 22.84 -27.56 -16.29
CA SER A 581 23.77 -27.28 -17.40
C SER A 581 24.18 -28.57 -18.12
N LYS A 582 24.27 -28.49 -19.46
CA LYS A 582 24.87 -29.55 -20.30
C LYS A 582 26.39 -29.62 -20.15
N GLY A 583 27.04 -28.54 -19.71
CA GLY A 583 28.49 -28.45 -19.53
C GLY A 583 29.31 -28.49 -20.83
N ASN A 584 28.66 -28.33 -22.00
CA ASN A 584 29.28 -28.29 -23.32
C ASN A 584 29.48 -26.84 -23.82
N HIS A 585 29.78 -25.91 -22.90
CA HIS A 585 29.96 -24.49 -23.15
C HIS A 585 31.06 -23.90 -22.27
N ASP A 586 31.61 -22.74 -22.63
CA ASP A 586 32.75 -22.13 -21.94
C ASP A 586 32.37 -21.39 -20.64
N LYS A 587 31.08 -21.23 -20.33
CA LYS A 587 30.63 -20.61 -19.08
C LYS A 587 30.79 -21.55 -17.89
N ASN A 588 31.23 -21.01 -16.75
CA ASN A 588 31.38 -21.76 -15.51
C ASN A 588 30.03 -21.80 -14.74
N PRO A 589 29.38 -22.97 -14.60
CA PRO A 589 28.10 -23.10 -13.91
C PRO A 589 28.13 -22.69 -12.43
N GLU A 590 29.23 -22.95 -11.71
CA GLU A 590 29.36 -22.60 -10.29
C GLU A 590 29.48 -21.08 -10.10
N ALA A 591 30.17 -20.40 -11.02
CA ALA A 591 30.25 -18.95 -11.02
C ALA A 591 28.88 -18.32 -11.29
N SER A 592 28.12 -18.86 -12.26
CA SER A 592 26.74 -18.44 -12.54
C SER A 592 25.81 -18.68 -11.36
N LEU A 593 25.89 -19.84 -10.71
CA LEU A 593 25.12 -20.14 -9.50
C LEU A 593 25.46 -19.18 -8.34
N THR A 594 26.75 -18.86 -8.18
CA THR A 594 27.20 -17.90 -7.17
C THR A 594 26.67 -16.49 -7.45
N LEU A 595 26.68 -16.05 -8.72
CA LEU A 595 26.12 -14.76 -9.12
C LEU A 595 24.62 -14.72 -8.85
N ALA A 596 23.89 -15.76 -9.27
CA ALA A 596 22.46 -15.86 -9.05
C ALA A 596 22.07 -15.81 -7.57
N LYS A 597 22.77 -16.57 -6.72
CA LYS A 597 22.59 -16.52 -5.26
C LYS A 597 22.80 -15.11 -4.71
N LYS A 598 23.85 -14.40 -5.16
CA LYS A 598 24.13 -13.03 -4.73
C LYS A 598 23.04 -12.06 -5.19
N ALA A 599 22.59 -12.17 -6.44
CA ALA A 599 21.51 -11.34 -6.99
C ALA A 599 20.20 -11.54 -6.23
N LEU A 600 19.75 -12.79 -6.10
CA LEU A 600 18.53 -13.12 -5.37
C LEU A 600 18.59 -12.66 -3.91
N SER A 601 19.69 -12.96 -3.20
CA SER A 601 19.87 -12.51 -1.81
C SER A 601 19.87 -10.98 -1.69
N PHE A 602 20.46 -10.27 -2.67
CA PHE A 602 20.43 -8.81 -2.67
C PHE A 602 19.00 -8.28 -2.79
N TYR A 603 18.20 -8.82 -3.70
CA TYR A 603 16.81 -8.42 -3.86
C TYR A 603 15.94 -8.79 -2.65
N GLN A 604 16.15 -9.96 -2.05
CA GLN A 604 15.46 -10.36 -0.81
C GLN A 604 15.68 -9.33 0.32
N ASN A 605 16.93 -8.89 0.53
CA ASN A 605 17.27 -7.92 1.58
C ASN A 605 16.73 -6.51 1.33
N ASN A 606 16.63 -6.09 0.07
CA ASN A 606 16.45 -4.67 -0.27
C ASN A 606 15.12 -4.34 -0.94
N ILE A 607 14.43 -5.32 -1.54
CA ILE A 607 13.11 -5.15 -2.18
C ILE A 607 12.03 -5.79 -1.32
N GLY A 608 12.20 -7.06 -0.94
CA GLY A 608 11.30 -7.79 -0.06
C GLY A 608 11.33 -9.29 -0.31
N ASP A 609 10.45 -10.04 0.37
CA ASP A 609 10.43 -11.50 0.29
C ASP A 609 10.26 -12.00 -1.15
N TYR A 610 11.11 -12.97 -1.53
CA TYR A 610 10.99 -13.71 -2.79
C TYR A 610 9.67 -14.51 -2.80
N PRO A 611 8.92 -14.53 -3.91
CA PRO A 611 7.58 -15.13 -3.96
C PRO A 611 7.54 -16.66 -3.94
N HIS A 612 8.65 -17.36 -4.18
CA HIS A 612 8.69 -18.83 -4.33
C HIS A 612 9.65 -19.51 -3.35
N GLU A 613 9.50 -20.81 -3.15
CA GLU A 613 10.41 -21.62 -2.31
C GLU A 613 11.71 -22.00 -3.04
N GLN A 614 11.71 -21.93 -4.37
CA GLN A 614 12.83 -22.32 -5.23
C GLN A 614 12.98 -21.38 -6.43
N LEU A 615 14.22 -21.19 -6.87
CA LEU A 615 14.57 -20.58 -8.16
C LEU A 615 15.45 -21.54 -8.97
N ASP A 616 15.02 -21.86 -10.18
CA ASP A 616 15.79 -22.67 -11.13
C ASP A 616 16.40 -21.85 -12.25
N ILE A 617 17.57 -22.27 -12.70
CA ILE A 617 18.31 -21.64 -13.79
C ILE A 617 18.68 -22.71 -14.80
N VAL A 618 18.27 -22.57 -16.06
CA VAL A 618 18.63 -23.49 -17.13
C VAL A 618 19.68 -22.83 -18.02
N LEU A 619 20.91 -23.38 -17.99
CA LEU A 619 22.01 -23.03 -18.89
C LEU A 619 22.05 -24.00 -20.07
N ASP A 620 21.31 -23.69 -21.13
CA ASP A 620 21.24 -24.48 -22.35
C ASP A 620 20.88 -23.59 -23.56
N GLU A 621 20.73 -24.20 -24.73
CA GLU A 621 20.25 -23.55 -25.94
C GLU A 621 18.85 -22.95 -25.71
N GLY A 622 18.70 -21.65 -25.97
CA GLY A 622 17.46 -20.92 -25.74
C GLY A 622 17.66 -19.40 -25.73
N GLN A 623 16.58 -18.67 -25.44
CA GLN A 623 16.63 -17.23 -25.17
C GLN A 623 16.81 -16.96 -23.66
N PHE A 624 17.11 -15.71 -23.31
CA PHE A 624 17.06 -15.25 -21.92
C PHE A 624 15.59 -15.01 -21.57
N MET A 625 15.07 -15.72 -20.57
CA MET A 625 13.64 -15.68 -20.20
C MET A 625 13.43 -15.84 -18.69
N GLU A 626 12.33 -15.27 -18.23
CA GLU A 626 12.08 -14.88 -16.84
C GLU A 626 10.87 -15.56 -16.16
N TYR A 627 10.52 -16.77 -16.56
CA TYR A 627 9.33 -17.44 -16.02
C TYR A 627 9.33 -17.49 -14.47
N PRO A 628 8.17 -17.42 -13.81
CA PRO A 628 8.11 -17.47 -12.36
C PRO A 628 8.77 -18.75 -11.85
N GLY A 629 9.70 -18.62 -10.90
CA GLY A 629 10.44 -19.73 -10.31
C GLY A 629 11.53 -20.35 -11.19
N ILE A 630 11.63 -20.00 -12.48
CA ILE A 630 12.60 -20.61 -13.39
C ILE A 630 13.03 -19.67 -14.53
N VAL A 631 14.34 -19.46 -14.65
CA VAL A 631 14.92 -18.60 -15.70
C VAL A 631 15.74 -19.42 -16.69
N THR A 632 15.71 -19.06 -17.97
CA THR A 632 16.58 -19.64 -18.99
C THR A 632 17.66 -18.65 -19.37
N ILE A 633 18.90 -19.12 -19.50
CA ILE A 633 20.06 -18.27 -19.81
C ILE A 633 20.86 -18.98 -20.90
N ASN A 634 21.13 -18.27 -22.00
CA ASN A 634 21.94 -18.80 -23.09
C ASN A 634 23.45 -18.71 -22.75
N PRO A 635 24.16 -19.84 -22.55
CA PRO A 635 25.57 -19.81 -22.19
C PRO A 635 26.51 -19.63 -23.39
N TYR A 636 26.00 -19.65 -24.62
CA TYR A 636 26.81 -19.60 -25.84
C TYR A 636 27.12 -18.17 -26.32
N ILE A 637 26.70 -17.15 -25.57
CA ILE A 637 27.03 -15.76 -25.89
C ILE A 637 28.48 -15.41 -25.52
N ASP A 638 29.22 -14.76 -26.40
CA ASP A 638 30.63 -14.43 -26.17
C ASP A 638 30.83 -13.32 -25.13
N ASP A 639 29.95 -12.32 -25.12
CA ASP A 639 30.05 -11.19 -24.20
C ASP A 639 29.76 -11.63 -22.74
N LYS A 640 30.84 -11.76 -21.97
CA LYS A 640 30.76 -12.13 -20.54
C LYS A 640 29.99 -11.09 -19.72
N ARG A 641 30.14 -9.80 -20.01
CA ARG A 641 29.47 -8.75 -19.22
C ARG A 641 27.97 -8.82 -19.46
N PHE A 642 27.55 -8.94 -20.72
CA PHE A 642 26.14 -9.11 -21.06
C PHE A 642 25.56 -10.39 -20.46
N TYR A 643 26.31 -11.51 -20.49
CA TYR A 643 25.92 -12.77 -19.84
C TYR A 643 25.65 -12.60 -18.34
N ASP A 644 26.60 -11.98 -17.61
CA ASP A 644 26.45 -11.74 -16.17
C ASP A 644 25.27 -10.79 -15.87
N ILE A 645 25.08 -9.74 -16.68
CA ILE A 645 23.94 -8.81 -16.56
C ILE A 645 22.62 -9.55 -16.78
N SER A 646 22.54 -10.41 -17.79
CA SER A 646 21.32 -11.15 -18.12
C SER A 646 20.89 -12.07 -16.98
N ILE A 647 21.83 -12.78 -16.33
CA ILE A 647 21.51 -13.57 -15.13
C ILE A 647 20.86 -12.70 -14.04
N VAL A 648 21.39 -11.50 -13.81
CA VAL A 648 20.82 -10.58 -12.80
C VAL A 648 19.45 -10.06 -13.25
N HIS A 649 19.28 -9.77 -14.55
CA HIS A 649 18.04 -9.27 -15.14
C HIS A 649 16.90 -10.28 -15.05
N GLU A 650 17.11 -11.53 -15.45
CA GLU A 650 16.09 -12.58 -15.35
C GLU A 650 15.68 -12.86 -13.89
N ILE A 651 16.61 -12.68 -12.94
CA ILE A 651 16.32 -12.81 -11.51
C ILE A 651 15.55 -11.61 -10.97
N ALA A 652 15.83 -10.40 -11.46
CA ALA A 652 15.06 -9.21 -11.11
C ALA A 652 13.60 -9.33 -11.58
N HIS A 653 13.38 -9.97 -12.73
CA HIS A 653 12.03 -10.20 -13.25
C HIS A 653 11.14 -11.06 -12.33
N GLN A 654 11.74 -11.84 -11.42
CA GLN A 654 10.95 -12.58 -10.44
C GLN A 654 10.13 -11.66 -9.51
N TYR A 655 10.55 -10.39 -9.38
CA TYR A 655 9.83 -9.34 -8.66
C TYR A 655 8.94 -8.52 -9.62
N PHE A 656 9.47 -8.11 -10.78
CA PHE A 656 8.78 -7.28 -11.78
C PHE A 656 8.56 -8.11 -13.05
N TYR A 657 7.33 -8.39 -13.43
CA TYR A 657 6.85 -9.57 -14.18
C TYR A 657 6.27 -10.62 -13.25
N GLY A 658 7.12 -11.36 -12.52
CA GLY A 658 6.74 -12.57 -11.80
C GLY A 658 5.75 -12.31 -10.67
N ALA A 659 5.93 -11.22 -9.92
CA ALA A 659 5.08 -10.85 -8.80
C ALA A 659 4.32 -9.54 -9.01
N VAL A 660 4.89 -8.55 -9.69
CA VAL A 660 4.18 -7.35 -10.16
C VAL A 660 3.90 -7.52 -11.65
N ALA A 661 2.63 -7.69 -12.01
CA ALA A 661 2.23 -7.94 -13.38
C ALA A 661 1.98 -6.65 -14.17
N ASN A 662 1.86 -6.78 -15.48
CA ASN A 662 1.51 -5.74 -16.44
C ASN A 662 0.80 -6.39 -17.65
N ASP A 663 0.14 -5.59 -18.48
CA ASP A 663 -0.17 -5.97 -19.86
C ASP A 663 1.13 -5.89 -20.68
N PRO A 664 1.76 -7.02 -21.08
CA PRO A 664 3.07 -6.97 -21.72
C PRO A 664 3.02 -6.36 -23.13
N TYR A 665 1.89 -6.48 -23.82
CA TYR A 665 1.75 -5.92 -25.16
C TYR A 665 1.63 -4.40 -25.15
N ASN A 666 0.80 -3.85 -24.25
CA ASN A 666 0.53 -2.40 -24.21
C ASN A 666 1.43 -1.63 -23.23
N ASN A 667 2.03 -2.30 -22.25
CA ASN A 667 2.85 -1.70 -21.20
C ASN A 667 4.15 -2.51 -20.96
N ALA A 668 4.80 -2.99 -22.02
CA ALA A 668 6.08 -3.72 -21.96
C ALA A 668 7.12 -3.01 -21.07
N TRP A 669 7.18 -1.68 -21.14
CA TRP A 669 8.16 -0.89 -20.41
C TRP A 669 8.04 -0.97 -18.87
N ILE A 670 6.85 -1.29 -18.34
CA ILE A 670 6.64 -1.43 -16.89
C ILE A 670 7.40 -2.64 -16.38
N ASP A 671 7.40 -3.70 -17.16
CA ASP A 671 8.17 -4.88 -16.86
C ASP A 671 9.66 -4.60 -17.11
N GLU A 672 10.02 -4.44 -18.39
CA GLU A 672 11.41 -4.40 -18.81
C GLU A 672 12.20 -3.19 -18.30
N GLY A 673 11.55 -2.04 -18.22
CA GLY A 673 12.18 -0.81 -17.74
C GLY A 673 12.42 -0.81 -16.24
N ILE A 674 11.47 -1.34 -15.45
CA ILE A 674 11.65 -1.44 -13.99
C ILE A 674 12.63 -2.55 -13.66
N THR A 675 12.61 -3.67 -14.40
CA THR A 675 13.60 -4.72 -14.29
C THR A 675 14.99 -4.20 -14.66
N GLU A 676 15.18 -3.48 -15.77
CA GLU A 676 16.49 -2.94 -16.14
C GLU A 676 17.00 -1.91 -15.11
N PHE A 677 16.10 -1.14 -14.50
CA PHE A 677 16.41 -0.29 -13.35
C PHE A 677 16.88 -1.11 -12.13
N ALA A 678 16.16 -2.18 -11.77
CA ALA A 678 16.53 -3.06 -10.65
C ALA A 678 17.84 -3.82 -10.90
N THR A 679 18.10 -4.23 -12.13
CA THR A 679 19.38 -4.80 -12.59
C THR A 679 20.51 -3.80 -12.41
N SER A 680 20.32 -2.57 -12.88
CA SER A 680 21.32 -1.50 -12.72
C SER A 680 21.57 -1.17 -11.25
N MET A 681 20.53 -1.20 -10.41
CA MET A 681 20.64 -0.97 -8.97
C MET A 681 21.40 -2.09 -8.24
N TYR A 682 21.33 -3.34 -8.69
CA TYR A 682 22.19 -4.42 -8.16
C TYR A 682 23.67 -4.07 -8.34
N PHE A 683 24.07 -3.59 -9.52
CA PHE A 683 25.46 -3.19 -9.76
C PHE A 683 25.82 -1.89 -9.04
N TYR A 684 24.90 -0.92 -8.99
CA TYR A 684 25.16 0.39 -8.39
C TYR A 684 25.19 0.37 -6.86
N ALA A 685 24.16 -0.19 -6.24
CA ALA A 685 24.00 -0.27 -4.79
C ALA A 685 24.62 -1.55 -4.20
N GLY A 686 24.40 -2.70 -4.84
CA GLY A 686 24.88 -3.99 -4.34
C GLY A 686 26.37 -4.24 -4.57
N GLN A 687 26.87 -3.96 -5.77
CA GLN A 687 28.30 -4.14 -6.14
C GLN A 687 29.12 -2.86 -6.02
N ASN A 688 28.50 -1.75 -5.60
CA ASN A 688 29.13 -0.45 -5.43
C ASN A 688 29.89 0.04 -6.69
N GLN A 689 29.42 -0.31 -7.89
CA GLN A 689 30.01 0.20 -9.13
C GLN A 689 29.74 1.70 -9.29
N ALA A 690 30.52 2.35 -10.16
CA ALA A 690 30.22 3.70 -10.59
C ALA A 690 28.89 3.73 -11.36
N GLU A 691 28.10 4.79 -11.19
CA GLU A 691 26.75 4.91 -11.79
C GLU A 691 26.76 4.65 -13.30
N ARG A 692 27.66 5.33 -14.03
CA ARG A 692 27.80 5.17 -15.49
C ARG A 692 28.14 3.74 -15.91
N GLN A 693 28.86 2.99 -15.07
CA GLN A 693 29.17 1.60 -15.32
C GLN A 693 27.96 0.70 -15.03
N ALA A 694 27.28 0.94 -13.91
CA ALA A 694 26.11 0.16 -13.49
C ALA A 694 24.93 0.30 -14.47
N PHE A 695 24.66 1.53 -14.94
CA PHE A 695 23.64 1.84 -15.96
C PHE A 695 24.18 1.77 -17.39
N GLY A 696 25.34 1.12 -17.59
CA GLY A 696 26.04 1.11 -18.87
C GLY A 696 25.22 0.50 -20.01
N ILE A 697 24.40 -0.53 -19.73
CA ILE A 697 23.55 -1.17 -20.75
C ILE A 697 22.41 -0.25 -21.18
N SER A 698 21.78 0.45 -20.23
CA SER A 698 20.72 1.43 -20.51
C SER A 698 21.26 2.59 -21.35
N HIS A 699 22.45 3.10 -21.00
CA HIS A 699 23.11 4.12 -21.81
C HIS A 699 23.47 3.64 -23.20
N TYR A 700 24.04 2.44 -23.34
CA TYR A 700 24.36 1.86 -24.64
C TYR A 700 23.11 1.74 -25.54
N ARG A 701 21.97 1.30 -24.98
CA ARG A 701 20.70 1.23 -25.73
C ARG A 701 20.21 2.61 -26.20
N MET A 702 20.41 3.65 -25.40
CA MET A 702 20.03 5.02 -25.76
C MET A 702 21.00 5.66 -26.77
N GLU A 703 22.29 5.36 -26.66
CA GLU A 703 23.30 5.78 -27.64
C GLU A 703 23.02 5.14 -29.01
N ALA A 704 22.67 3.86 -29.05
CA ALA A 704 22.28 3.18 -30.28
C ALA A 704 21.04 3.81 -30.96
N ILE A 705 20.08 4.32 -30.18
CA ILE A 705 18.91 5.06 -30.69
C ILE A 705 19.34 6.38 -31.34
N GLU A 706 20.26 7.10 -30.69
CA GLU A 706 20.80 8.38 -31.18
C GLU A 706 21.58 8.17 -32.48
N GLU A 707 22.48 7.18 -32.51
CA GLU A 707 23.28 6.80 -33.69
C GLU A 707 22.40 6.38 -34.87
N ALA A 708 21.30 5.67 -34.60
CA ALA A 708 20.33 5.25 -35.62
C ALA A 708 19.39 6.39 -36.09
N GLY A 709 19.44 7.57 -35.46
CA GLY A 709 18.63 8.73 -35.86
C GLY A 709 17.12 8.52 -35.68
N LEU A 710 16.70 7.64 -34.75
CA LEU A 710 15.28 7.24 -34.59
C LEU A 710 14.41 8.32 -33.93
N GLY A 711 15.04 9.36 -33.37
CA GLY A 711 14.39 10.50 -32.75
C GLY A 711 13.78 10.15 -31.39
N ARG A 712 12.62 10.73 -31.08
CA ARG A 712 11.93 10.53 -29.80
C ARG A 712 10.75 9.56 -29.96
N GLN A 713 10.57 8.68 -28.98
CA GLN A 713 9.40 7.81 -28.84
C GLN A 713 9.03 7.68 -27.36
N TYR A 714 7.73 7.54 -27.09
CA TYR A 714 7.24 7.18 -25.75
C TYR A 714 7.48 5.70 -25.44
N SER A 715 7.65 5.39 -24.15
CA SER A 715 7.84 4.03 -23.65
C SER A 715 6.53 3.23 -23.55
N ASN A 716 5.38 3.90 -23.41
CA ASN A 716 4.06 3.26 -23.33
C ASN A 716 3.35 3.15 -24.70
N VAL A 717 4.09 2.66 -25.69
CA VAL A 717 3.52 2.27 -26.99
C VAL A 717 3.34 0.75 -27.04
N PRO A 718 2.36 0.24 -27.80
CA PRO A 718 2.23 -1.19 -28.04
C PRO A 718 3.49 -1.80 -28.65
N VAL A 719 3.77 -3.08 -28.35
CA VAL A 719 4.98 -3.79 -28.81
C VAL A 719 5.20 -3.69 -30.32
N ASN A 720 4.14 -3.79 -31.13
CA ASN A 720 4.21 -3.70 -32.59
C ASN A 720 4.56 -2.30 -33.14
N GLU A 721 4.52 -1.26 -32.30
CA GLU A 721 4.88 0.12 -32.65
C GLU A 721 6.30 0.50 -32.17
N VAL A 722 6.98 -0.38 -31.43
CA VAL A 722 8.30 -0.11 -30.85
C VAL A 722 9.36 -0.04 -31.94
N LYS A 723 9.96 1.14 -32.13
CA LYS A 723 11.07 1.33 -33.10
C LYS A 723 12.39 0.71 -32.65
N HIS A 724 12.64 0.66 -31.34
CA HIS A 724 13.87 0.12 -30.75
C HIS A 724 13.63 -0.26 -29.29
N THR A 725 14.24 -1.35 -28.82
CA THR A 725 14.05 -1.85 -27.44
C THR A 725 14.56 -0.86 -26.39
N GLY A 726 15.51 0.01 -26.74
CA GLY A 726 15.98 1.06 -25.83
C GLY A 726 14.88 1.98 -25.26
N TYR A 727 13.76 2.20 -25.98
CA TYR A 727 12.63 2.95 -25.44
C TYR A 727 11.83 2.20 -24.38
N ILE A 728 11.91 0.86 -24.36
CA ILE A 728 11.20 -0.02 -23.43
C ILE A 728 12.06 -0.35 -22.21
N TYR A 729 13.38 -0.47 -22.41
CA TYR A 729 14.33 -0.88 -21.38
C TYR A 729 15.13 0.30 -20.80
N GLY A 730 15.95 0.94 -21.64
CA GLY A 730 16.96 1.92 -21.19
C GLY A 730 16.37 3.27 -20.80
N GLN A 731 15.45 3.79 -21.61
CA GLN A 731 14.78 5.07 -21.36
C GLN A 731 14.10 5.13 -19.97
N PRO A 732 13.19 4.21 -19.61
CA PRO A 732 12.56 4.23 -18.28
C PRO A 732 13.55 4.09 -17.13
N ALA A 733 14.56 3.22 -17.25
CA ALA A 733 15.56 3.03 -16.19
C ALA A 733 16.35 4.32 -15.90
N LEU A 734 16.75 5.04 -16.95
CA LEU A 734 17.46 6.31 -16.82
C LEU A 734 16.57 7.45 -16.30
N GLU A 735 15.31 7.50 -16.74
CA GLU A 735 14.35 8.52 -16.30
C GLU A 735 13.97 8.37 -14.83
N ILE A 736 13.84 7.13 -14.34
CA ILE A 736 13.65 6.85 -12.90
C ILE A 736 14.88 7.29 -12.10
N LEU A 737 16.09 6.95 -12.56
CA LEU A 737 17.34 7.38 -11.93
C LEU A 737 17.44 8.91 -11.85
N GLN A 738 17.16 9.61 -12.95
CA GLN A 738 17.19 11.06 -13.02
C GLN A 738 16.20 11.68 -12.02
N MET A 739 14.99 11.14 -11.92
CA MET A 739 13.99 11.63 -10.97
C MET A 739 14.44 11.50 -9.51
N ILE A 740 15.09 10.38 -9.17
CA ILE A 740 15.68 10.18 -7.83
C ILE A 740 16.75 11.25 -7.57
N GLN A 741 17.66 11.46 -8.52
CA GLN A 741 18.74 12.42 -8.38
C GLN A 741 18.22 13.85 -8.19
N GLU A 742 17.26 14.29 -9.02
CA GLU A 742 16.68 15.63 -8.95
C GLU A 742 15.97 15.91 -7.62
N LYS A 743 15.29 14.90 -7.03
CA LYS A 743 14.45 15.09 -5.84
C LYS A 743 15.13 14.85 -4.51
N TYR A 744 16.19 14.04 -4.49
CA TYR A 744 16.77 13.54 -3.24
C TYR A 744 18.26 13.85 -3.10
N THR A 745 19.03 13.98 -4.19
CA THR A 745 20.47 14.34 -4.07
C THR A 745 20.65 15.73 -3.45
N LEU A 746 19.82 16.71 -3.84
CA LEU A 746 19.85 18.06 -3.26
C LEU A 746 19.45 18.10 -1.78
N LYS A 747 18.84 17.03 -1.25
CA LYS A 747 18.48 16.88 0.16
C LYS A 747 19.55 16.15 0.99
N GLY A 748 20.67 15.79 0.35
CA GLY A 748 21.75 15.02 0.98
C GLY A 748 21.43 13.54 1.19
N GLU A 749 20.42 13.01 0.49
CA GLU A 749 20.05 11.59 0.54
C GLU A 749 20.76 10.80 -0.57
N SER A 750 21.11 9.55 -0.28
CA SER A 750 21.86 8.68 -1.21
C SER A 750 20.93 8.14 -2.31
N PRO A 751 21.22 8.36 -3.61
CA PRO A 751 20.43 7.78 -4.71
C PRO A 751 20.37 6.25 -4.64
N LYS A 752 21.40 5.60 -4.09
CA LYS A 752 21.44 4.15 -3.89
C LYS A 752 20.35 3.68 -2.93
N GLU A 753 20.25 4.35 -1.78
CA GLU A 753 19.27 4.03 -0.74
C GLU A 753 17.85 4.35 -1.20
N VAL A 754 17.66 5.53 -1.81
CA VAL A 754 16.34 5.96 -2.31
C VAL A 754 15.86 5.06 -3.45
N GLY A 755 16.75 4.66 -4.37
CA GLY A 755 16.41 3.76 -5.47
C GLY A 755 15.97 2.37 -4.99
N MET A 756 16.67 1.80 -4.00
CA MET A 756 16.26 0.52 -3.41
C MET A 756 14.95 0.65 -2.63
N GLN A 757 14.77 1.72 -1.85
CA GLN A 757 13.53 1.98 -1.13
C GLN A 757 12.34 2.15 -2.09
N PHE A 758 12.54 2.84 -3.22
CA PHE A 758 11.51 2.98 -4.25
C PHE A 758 11.09 1.63 -4.83
N LEU A 759 12.05 0.77 -5.19
CA LEU A 759 11.77 -0.59 -5.68
C LEU A 759 11.03 -1.43 -4.63
N SER A 760 11.44 -1.34 -3.36
CA SER A 760 10.78 -2.02 -2.25
C SER A 760 9.34 -1.56 -2.09
N ASP A 761 9.10 -0.25 -1.99
CA ASP A 761 7.76 0.29 -1.79
C ASP A 761 6.84 0.04 -3.01
N TYR A 762 7.40 0.07 -4.23
CA TYR A 762 6.69 -0.30 -5.45
C TYR A 762 6.27 -1.77 -5.42
N TYR A 763 7.21 -2.68 -5.10
CA TYR A 763 6.95 -4.11 -4.97
C TYR A 763 5.89 -4.39 -3.89
N GLN A 764 6.05 -3.86 -2.67
CA GLN A 764 5.11 -4.10 -1.57
C GLN A 764 3.69 -3.59 -1.88
N LYS A 765 3.56 -2.50 -2.65
CA LYS A 765 2.26 -1.97 -3.05
C LYS A 765 1.55 -2.84 -4.09
N PHE A 766 2.31 -3.36 -5.06
CA PHE A 766 1.76 -4.00 -6.26
C PHE A 766 1.99 -5.51 -6.37
N ARG A 767 2.62 -6.15 -5.38
CA ARG A 767 2.81 -7.61 -5.36
C ARG A 767 1.47 -8.35 -5.51
N TYR A 768 1.42 -9.28 -6.46
CA TYR A 768 0.26 -10.04 -6.93
C TYR A 768 -0.86 -9.18 -7.55
N LYS A 769 -0.50 -8.04 -8.14
CA LYS A 769 -1.41 -7.12 -8.84
C LYS A 769 -0.81 -6.76 -10.19
N GLU A 770 -1.68 -6.32 -11.09
CA GLU A 770 -1.28 -5.77 -12.38
C GLU A 770 -1.14 -4.25 -12.29
N VAL A 771 -0.15 -3.70 -12.99
CA VAL A 771 0.16 -2.27 -13.05
C VAL A 771 0.15 -1.83 -14.51
N ASP A 772 -0.56 -0.75 -14.79
CA ASP A 772 -0.50 -0.03 -16.06
C ASP A 772 0.26 1.30 -15.90
N THR A 773 0.43 2.02 -17.01
CA THR A 773 1.15 3.29 -17.01
C THR A 773 0.52 4.31 -16.05
N LYS A 774 -0.81 4.26 -15.85
CA LYS A 774 -1.54 5.16 -14.96
C LYS A 774 -1.24 4.88 -13.49
N GLU A 775 -1.28 3.62 -13.09
CA GLU A 775 -0.95 3.18 -11.73
C GLU A 775 0.51 3.48 -11.39
N PHE A 776 1.44 3.25 -12.32
CA PHE A 776 2.85 3.66 -12.14
C PHE A 776 2.97 5.17 -11.94
N ILE A 777 2.40 5.98 -12.84
CA ILE A 777 2.49 7.44 -12.71
C ILE A 777 1.87 7.90 -11.39
N SER A 778 0.72 7.36 -11.00
CA SER A 778 0.09 7.71 -9.73
C SER A 778 1.00 7.40 -8.54
N PHE A 779 1.62 6.22 -8.51
CA PHE A 779 2.55 5.85 -7.44
C PHE A 779 3.78 6.75 -7.43
N THR A 780 4.42 6.93 -8.59
CA THR A 780 5.69 7.66 -8.72
C THR A 780 5.48 9.16 -8.45
N LYS A 781 4.35 9.75 -8.86
CA LYS A 781 3.97 11.13 -8.48
C LYS A 781 3.85 11.29 -6.97
N ASP A 782 3.22 10.33 -6.30
CA ASP A 782 3.04 10.36 -4.85
C ASP A 782 4.37 10.20 -4.12
N TYR A 783 5.21 9.30 -4.62
CA TYR A 783 6.51 9.02 -4.04
C TYR A 783 7.47 10.21 -4.17
N PHE A 784 7.63 10.74 -5.39
CA PHE A 784 8.61 11.80 -5.69
C PHE A 784 8.04 13.22 -5.60
N SER A 785 6.74 13.37 -5.37
CA SER A 785 6.03 14.66 -5.37
C SER A 785 6.25 15.46 -6.66
N VAL A 786 6.14 14.79 -7.82
CA VAL A 786 6.26 15.38 -9.16
C VAL A 786 4.88 15.59 -9.81
N PRO A 787 4.70 16.62 -10.67
CA PRO A 787 3.48 16.81 -11.45
C PRO A 787 3.36 15.75 -12.56
N THR A 788 2.16 15.55 -13.12
CA THR A 788 1.96 14.58 -14.23
C THR A 788 2.78 14.95 -15.46
N GLY A 789 2.87 16.25 -15.73
CA GLY A 789 3.66 16.77 -16.86
C GLY A 789 5.14 16.41 -16.83
N TYR A 790 5.68 15.98 -15.68
CA TYR A 790 7.07 15.53 -15.58
C TYR A 790 7.35 14.30 -16.47
N PHE A 791 6.36 13.42 -16.64
CA PHE A 791 6.52 12.19 -17.42
C PHE A 791 6.38 12.42 -18.93
N ASN A 792 5.89 13.59 -19.35
CA ASN A 792 5.55 13.88 -20.75
C ASN A 792 6.75 13.84 -21.70
N ASN A 793 7.98 13.71 -21.19
CA ASN A 793 9.18 13.55 -22.01
C ASN A 793 9.34 12.12 -22.54
N TRP A 794 8.89 11.12 -21.80
CA TRP A 794 9.16 9.71 -22.13
C TRP A 794 7.93 8.79 -22.01
N ILE A 795 6.83 9.27 -21.39
CA ILE A 795 5.52 8.62 -21.37
C ILE A 795 4.48 9.51 -22.06
N ASP A 796 3.64 8.90 -22.91
CA ASP A 796 2.43 9.52 -23.44
C ASP A 796 1.35 9.57 -22.37
N THR A 797 1.21 10.71 -21.69
CA THR A 797 0.22 10.92 -20.64
C THR A 797 -1.17 11.25 -21.17
N SER A 798 -1.33 11.49 -22.48
CA SER A 798 -2.64 11.79 -23.08
C SER A 798 -3.58 10.59 -23.04
N LYS A 799 -3.01 9.37 -23.04
CA LYS A 799 -3.72 8.08 -22.98
C LYS A 799 -4.19 7.69 -21.58
N LEU A 800 -3.88 8.48 -20.53
CA LEU A 800 -4.22 8.14 -19.14
C LEU A 800 -5.70 8.35 -18.79
N ASN A 801 -6.43 9.11 -19.61
CA ASN A 801 -7.82 9.50 -19.39
C ASN A 801 -8.82 8.69 -20.23
N SER A 802 -8.36 7.70 -21.03
CA SER A 802 -9.18 6.89 -21.94
C SER A 802 -9.54 5.50 -21.43
#